data_AF-A0A445JGX2-F1
#
_entry.id   AF-A0A445JGX2-F1
#
_cell.length_a   1.000
_cell.length_b   1.000
_cell.length_c   1.000
_cell.angle_alpha   90.00
_cell.angle_beta   90.00
_cell.angle_gamma   90.00
#
_symmetry.space_group_name_H-M   'P 1'
#
loop_
_entity.id
_entity.type
_entity.pdbx_description
1 polymer ?
#
loop_
_entity_poly.entity_id
_entity_poly.type
_entity_poly.pdbx_seq_one_letter_code
_entity_poly.pdbx_strand_id
1 'polypeptide(L)'
;MYSGVKGLFNRSQKVKGTVVLMRKNVLDINSITSVRGLIGTGINIIGSTIDGLTSFLGRSVCLQLISATKADGNGNGVVGKKTYLEGIITSIPTLGAGQSAFTIHFEWDADMGIPGAFLIKNYMQVELFLVSLTLEDIPNQGSMHFVCNSWVYNSKVYEKDRIFFASETYVPSETPGPLVTYREAELQALRGNGTGKRKEWDRVYDYDVYNDLGNPDSGENFARPVLGGSLTHPYPRRGRTGRKPTKKDPNSEKPGEAYIPRDENFGHLKSSDFLTYGLKSLTRSFLPALKTVFDINFTPNEFDSFEEVRALCEGGIKLPTDILSKISPLPVLKEIFRTDGESVLKFSVPDLIKVSKSAWMTDEEFAREMIAGVNPCVIRRLQEFPPQSKLDPSVYGDQTSKMTIDHLEINLEGLTVDKAIKDQRLFILDHHDTFMPFLRRIDESKSSKAYATRTILFLKDDGTLKPLAIELSLPHPGQQQLGAYSKVILPANQGVESTIWLLAKAHVIVNDSCYHQLISHWLNTHAVIEPFVIATNRNLSILHPIYKLLFPHYRDTMNINALARQSLINADGFIEKTFLGGKYAVEISSSGYKNWVFLDQALPADLIKRGMAIEDSSCPNGLRLVIEDYPYAVDGLEIWDAIKTWVQEYVSLYYATNDAIKKDHELQAWWKEVVEKGHGDLKDKPWWPKMQTLQELIQSCSTIIWIASALHAAVNFGQYPYGGFILNRPTLSRRWIPEEGTPEYDEMTKNPQKAYLRTITPKFQALVDLSVIEILSRHASDEVYLGQRDNPNWTSNPKAIEAFKKFGKKLAEIETKISERNHDPNLRNRTGPAQLPYTVLLPTSETGLTFRGIPNSISI
;
A
#
# COMPACT_ATOMS: atom_id res chain seq x y z
N MET A 1 -48.29 -3.98 61.15
CA MET A 1 -47.07 -4.03 61.98
C MET A 1 -46.57 -5.47 61.97
N TYR A 2 -45.49 -5.92 61.36
CA TYR A 2 -44.33 -5.26 60.75
C TYR A 2 -43.96 -6.04 59.46
N SER A 3 -44.17 -5.42 58.29
CA SER A 3 -43.36 -5.70 57.10
C SER A 3 -42.06 -4.91 57.28
N GLY A 4 -40.97 -5.56 57.65
CA GLY A 4 -39.81 -4.79 58.06
C GLY A 4 -38.53 -5.56 58.30
N VAL A 5 -38.21 -6.62 57.55
CA VAL A 5 -36.83 -7.14 57.47
C VAL A 5 -36.60 -7.79 56.10
N LYS A 6 -36.53 -6.98 55.03
CA LYS A 6 -35.95 -7.40 53.73
C LYS A 6 -35.10 -6.32 53.06
N GLY A 7 -34.74 -5.27 53.80
CA GLY A 7 -33.84 -4.23 53.33
C GLY A 7 -32.72 -4.07 54.33
N LEU A 8 -31.59 -4.77 54.13
CA LEU A 8 -30.29 -4.44 54.75
C LEU A 8 -29.07 -5.16 54.12
N PHE A 9 -29.23 -5.94 53.03
CA PHE A 9 -28.09 -6.58 52.33
C PHE A 9 -28.14 -6.54 50.80
N ASN A 10 -28.76 -5.53 50.17
CA ASN A 10 -28.48 -5.22 48.76
C ASN A 10 -27.41 -4.12 48.69
N ARG A 11 -26.16 -4.46 49.02
CA ARG A 11 -25.03 -3.68 48.51
C ARG A 11 -24.84 -4.19 47.09
N SER A 12 -25.24 -3.40 46.09
CA SER A 12 -24.96 -3.74 44.71
C SER A 12 -23.45 -3.95 44.57
N GLN A 13 -23.06 -5.07 43.97
CA GLN A 13 -21.63 -5.36 43.79
C GLN A 13 -21.09 -4.33 42.80
N LYS A 14 -20.04 -3.60 43.19
CA LYS A 14 -19.40 -2.63 42.30
C LYS A 14 -18.30 -3.33 41.52
N VAL A 15 -18.41 -3.33 40.20
CA VAL A 15 -17.33 -3.74 39.30
C VAL A 15 -16.48 -2.53 39.00
N LYS A 16 -15.19 -2.60 39.34
CA LYS A 16 -14.22 -1.55 39.05
C LYS A 16 -13.78 -1.64 37.60
N GLY A 17 -13.76 -0.50 36.92
CA GLY A 17 -13.27 -0.37 35.57
C GLY A 17 -12.22 0.74 35.44
N THR A 18 -11.30 0.53 34.49
CA THR A 18 -10.31 1.51 34.05
C THR A 18 -10.55 1.81 32.57
N VAL A 19 -10.88 3.07 32.26
CA VAL A 19 -11.07 3.57 30.89
C VAL A 19 -9.81 4.31 30.46
N VAL A 20 -9.24 3.94 29.31
CA VAL A 20 -8.11 4.65 28.71
C VAL A 20 -8.59 5.39 27.47
N LEU A 21 -8.30 6.69 27.39
CA LEU A 21 -8.68 7.55 26.26
C LEU A 21 -7.59 8.57 25.94
N MET A 22 -7.67 9.15 24.74
CA MET A 22 -6.83 10.25 24.28
C MET A 22 -7.69 11.44 23.85
N ARG A 23 -7.19 12.65 24.11
CA ARG A 23 -7.82 13.91 23.71
C ARG A 23 -7.55 14.22 22.24
N LYS A 24 -8.49 14.87 21.56
CA LYS A 24 -8.28 15.39 20.21
C LYS A 24 -7.01 16.26 20.09
N ASN A 25 -6.74 17.16 21.03
CA ASN A 25 -5.60 18.10 20.89
C ASN A 25 -4.22 17.45 21.12
N VAL A 26 -4.17 16.32 21.82
CA VAL A 26 -2.95 15.49 21.95
C VAL A 26 -2.63 14.83 20.61
N LEU A 27 -3.69 14.60 19.85
CA LEU A 27 -3.67 13.99 18.56
C LEU A 27 -3.45 15.09 17.47
N ASP A 28 -4.06 16.28 17.57
CA ASP A 28 -3.95 17.38 16.60
C ASP A 28 -3.00 18.51 17.05
N ILE A 29 -1.69 18.27 17.00
CA ILE A 29 -0.62 19.21 17.40
C ILE A 29 -0.65 20.51 16.56
N ASN A 30 -1.23 20.49 15.36
CA ASN A 30 -1.27 21.64 14.45
C ASN A 30 -2.35 22.69 14.78
N SER A 31 -3.28 22.38 15.69
CA SER A 31 -4.15 23.40 16.29
C SER A 31 -3.37 24.45 17.09
N ILE A 32 -2.13 24.12 17.51
CA ILE A 32 -1.29 24.97 18.36
C ILE A 32 -0.22 25.74 17.54
N THR A 33 0.19 25.24 16.37
CA THR A 33 1.37 25.74 15.63
C THR A 33 1.07 26.49 14.32
N SER A 34 -0.20 26.60 13.88
CA SER A 34 -0.49 27.38 12.68
C SER A 34 -0.24 28.88 12.91
N VAL A 35 0.81 29.41 12.28
CA VAL A 35 1.23 30.84 12.34
C VAL A 35 0.16 31.79 11.77
N ARG A 36 -0.89 31.27 11.12
CA ARG A 36 -2.10 32.04 10.76
C ARG A 36 -3.02 32.37 11.93
N GLY A 37 -2.89 31.68 13.08
CA GLY A 37 -3.63 32.01 14.30
C GLY A 37 -3.10 33.25 15.04
N LEU A 38 -1.94 33.78 14.66
CA LEU A 38 -1.26 34.83 15.43
C LEU A 38 -1.34 36.25 14.81
N ILE A 39 -1.68 36.43 13.52
CA ILE A 39 -1.52 37.75 12.87
C ILE A 39 -2.73 38.17 11.98
N GLY A 40 -3.83 37.43 11.93
CA GLY A 40 -4.82 37.61 10.86
C GLY A 40 -6.29 37.64 11.24
N THR A 41 -6.69 38.32 12.33
CA THR A 41 -7.99 38.99 12.55
C THR A 41 -8.16 39.27 14.04
N GLY A 42 -8.21 40.54 14.43
CA GLY A 42 -8.81 40.90 15.72
C GLY A 42 -10.28 40.48 15.70
N ILE A 43 -10.75 39.93 16.83
CA ILE A 43 -12.11 39.42 17.15
C ILE A 43 -12.22 37.88 17.14
N ASN A 44 -12.45 37.34 18.34
CA ASN A 44 -12.87 35.98 18.74
C ASN A 44 -11.83 34.83 18.80
N ILE A 45 -11.04 34.87 19.88
CA ILE A 45 -10.39 33.70 20.50
C ILE A 45 -11.47 32.81 21.14
N ILE A 46 -12.14 31.94 20.37
CA ILE A 46 -13.07 30.90 20.90
C ILE A 46 -12.91 29.58 20.12
N GLY A 47 -11.68 29.18 19.79
CA GLY A 47 -11.41 27.95 19.02
C GLY A 47 -10.58 26.88 19.74
N SER A 48 -9.81 27.25 20.76
CA SER A 48 -8.98 26.33 21.54
C SER A 48 -9.43 26.32 23.00
N THR A 49 -10.56 25.67 23.30
CA THR A 49 -10.82 25.28 24.68
C THR A 49 -9.80 24.20 25.03
N ILE A 50 -8.77 24.57 25.81
CA ILE A 50 -7.92 23.60 26.50
C ILE A 50 -8.80 23.02 27.62
N ASP A 51 -9.68 22.11 27.24
CA ASP A 51 -10.46 21.34 28.20
C ASP A 51 -9.49 20.43 28.95
N GLY A 52 -9.26 20.75 30.23
CA GLY A 52 -8.42 19.95 31.12
C GLY A 52 -8.97 18.53 31.28
N LEU A 53 -8.17 17.59 31.81
CA LEU A 53 -8.62 16.20 32.01
C LEU A 53 -9.89 16.08 32.87
N THR A 54 -10.16 17.07 33.71
CA THR A 54 -11.39 17.18 34.51
C THR A 54 -12.65 17.36 33.68
N SER A 55 -12.56 17.83 32.43
CA SER A 55 -13.70 17.97 31.50
C SER A 55 -14.37 16.63 31.16
N PHE A 56 -13.64 15.52 31.26
CA PHE A 56 -14.16 14.17 31.06
C PHE A 56 -14.98 13.65 32.25
N LEU A 57 -14.85 14.28 33.41
CA LEU A 57 -15.53 13.88 34.65
C LEU A 57 -16.98 14.44 34.69
N GLY A 58 -17.72 14.09 35.74
CA GLY A 58 -19.10 14.52 35.91
C GLY A 58 -20.04 13.72 35.01
N ARG A 59 -20.86 14.38 34.19
CA ARG A 59 -21.82 13.71 33.28
C ARG A 59 -21.39 13.73 31.82
N SER A 60 -20.09 13.91 31.56
CA SER A 60 -19.51 14.10 30.22
C SER A 60 -19.42 12.82 29.40
N VAL A 61 -18.95 11.71 30.00
CA VAL A 61 -18.81 10.42 29.31
C VAL A 61 -19.54 9.35 30.10
N CYS A 62 -20.48 8.66 29.44
CA CYS A 62 -21.34 7.65 30.05
C CYS A 62 -21.11 6.30 29.41
N LEU A 63 -20.94 5.26 30.23
CA LEU A 63 -20.82 3.87 29.83
C LEU A 63 -21.96 3.03 30.42
N GLN A 64 -22.39 1.98 29.71
CA GLN A 64 -23.35 0.99 30.17
C GLN A 64 -22.88 -0.40 29.77
N LEU A 65 -22.61 -1.28 30.73
CA LEU A 65 -22.23 -2.67 30.45
C LEU A 65 -23.44 -3.45 29.88
N ILE A 66 -23.14 -4.43 29.03
CA ILE A 66 -24.11 -5.35 28.43
C ILE A 66 -23.69 -6.77 28.80
N SER A 67 -24.64 -7.56 29.31
CA SER A 67 -24.41 -8.94 29.69
C SER A 67 -24.27 -9.86 28.47
N ALA A 68 -23.27 -10.74 28.50
CA ALA A 68 -23.11 -11.84 27.55
C ALA A 68 -23.88 -13.10 27.94
N THR A 69 -24.29 -13.23 29.21
CA THR A 69 -24.85 -14.48 29.75
C THR A 69 -26.28 -14.34 30.25
N LYS A 70 -26.80 -13.11 30.39
CA LYS A 70 -28.17 -12.85 30.82
C LYS A 70 -28.90 -12.03 29.79
N ALA A 71 -30.05 -12.53 29.38
CA ALA A 71 -30.92 -11.89 28.41
C ALA A 71 -32.10 -11.18 29.09
N ASP A 72 -32.58 -10.12 28.45
CA ASP A 72 -33.86 -9.47 28.70
C ASP A 72 -35.03 -10.28 28.10
N GLY A 73 -36.24 -9.75 28.21
CA GLY A 73 -37.45 -10.39 27.67
C GLY A 73 -37.46 -10.58 26.15
N ASN A 74 -36.56 -9.92 25.41
CA ASN A 74 -36.41 -10.03 23.96
C ASN A 74 -35.22 -10.91 23.56
N GLY A 75 -34.51 -11.53 24.52
CA GLY A 75 -33.34 -12.35 24.26
C GLY A 75 -32.02 -11.56 24.16
N ASN A 76 -32.03 -10.24 24.34
CA ASN A 76 -30.81 -9.40 24.24
C ASN A 76 -30.12 -9.26 25.59
N GLY A 77 -28.80 -9.09 25.59
CA GLY A 77 -28.01 -8.83 26.79
C GLY A 77 -28.59 -7.74 27.68
N VAL A 78 -28.80 -8.06 28.97
CA VAL A 78 -29.26 -7.08 29.96
C VAL A 78 -28.30 -5.91 29.99
N VAL A 79 -28.85 -4.70 29.86
CA VAL A 79 -28.08 -3.45 29.85
C VAL A 79 -28.05 -2.84 31.26
N GLY A 80 -26.86 -2.59 31.76
CA GLY A 80 -26.63 -1.98 33.07
C GLY A 80 -27.01 -0.49 33.13
N LYS A 81 -26.91 0.07 34.34
CA LYS A 81 -27.18 1.49 34.58
C LYS A 81 -26.13 2.39 33.91
N LYS A 82 -26.55 3.61 33.59
CA LYS A 82 -25.66 4.69 33.15
C LYS A 82 -24.63 4.99 34.22
N THR A 83 -23.36 4.82 33.87
CA THR A 83 -22.22 5.02 34.76
C THR A 83 -21.26 6.01 34.12
N TYR A 84 -20.67 6.91 34.92
CA TYR A 84 -19.83 8.00 34.40
C TYR A 84 -18.41 7.90 34.95
N LEU A 85 -17.46 8.56 34.29
CA LEU A 85 -16.07 8.62 34.76
C LEU A 85 -15.98 9.39 36.09
N GLU A 86 -15.32 8.79 37.08
CA GLU A 86 -15.33 9.29 38.47
C GLU A 86 -14.04 10.03 38.85
N GLY A 87 -12.90 9.60 38.34
CA GLY A 87 -11.61 10.18 38.71
C GLY A 87 -10.50 9.85 37.71
N ILE A 88 -9.45 10.66 37.73
CA ILE A 88 -8.24 10.48 36.90
C ILE A 88 -7.28 9.57 37.64
N ILE A 89 -6.71 8.59 36.95
CA ILE A 89 -5.68 7.71 37.48
C ILE A 89 -4.32 8.24 37.01
N THR A 90 -3.50 8.73 37.95
CA THR A 90 -2.18 9.33 37.66
C THR A 90 -1.02 8.34 37.80
N SER A 91 -1.27 7.13 38.30
CA SER A 91 -0.25 6.18 38.75
C SER A 91 -0.03 4.97 37.85
N ILE A 92 -0.65 4.89 36.66
CA ILE A 92 -0.43 3.76 35.74
C ILE A 92 0.89 3.99 34.98
N PRO A 93 1.95 3.20 35.23
CA PRO A 93 3.27 3.45 34.66
C PRO A 93 3.35 3.13 33.16
N THR A 94 2.41 2.34 32.64
CA THR A 94 2.46 1.73 31.31
C THR A 94 1.55 2.42 30.29
N LEU A 95 1.08 3.65 30.54
CA LEU A 95 0.26 4.39 29.58
C LEU A 95 1.10 4.84 28.38
N GLY A 96 0.54 4.67 27.18
CA GLY A 96 1.14 5.19 25.96
C GLY A 96 1.18 6.72 25.93
N ALA A 97 2.05 7.29 25.10
CA ALA A 97 2.19 8.74 24.96
C ALA A 97 0.83 9.41 24.71
N GLY A 98 0.47 10.40 25.53
CA GLY A 98 -0.77 11.16 25.37
C GLY A 98 -2.05 10.47 25.87
N GLN A 99 -1.96 9.23 26.35
CA GLN A 99 -3.09 8.51 26.95
C GLN A 99 -3.39 9.01 28.37
N SER A 100 -4.65 8.91 28.77
CA SER A 100 -5.11 9.22 30.12
C SER A 100 -6.06 8.14 30.60
N ALA A 101 -5.91 7.74 31.85
CA ALA A 101 -6.71 6.70 32.48
C ALA A 101 -7.71 7.29 33.47
N PHE A 102 -8.89 6.70 33.51
CA PHE A 102 -10.00 7.13 34.35
C PHE A 102 -10.62 5.94 35.07
N THR A 103 -10.95 6.12 36.34
CA THR A 103 -11.69 5.15 37.15
C THR A 103 -13.19 5.28 36.88
N ILE A 104 -13.87 4.15 36.84
CA ILE A 104 -15.33 4.04 36.76
C ILE A 104 -15.80 2.84 37.61
N HIS A 105 -16.93 2.95 38.32
CA HIS A 105 -17.50 1.83 39.07
C HIS A 105 -18.92 1.52 38.62
N PHE A 106 -19.12 0.33 38.05
CA PHE A 106 -20.42 -0.12 37.59
C PHE A 106 -21.18 -0.81 38.72
N GLU A 107 -22.43 -0.43 38.94
CA GLU A 107 -23.36 -1.24 39.73
C GLU A 107 -23.70 -2.49 38.90
N TRP A 108 -23.11 -3.63 39.26
CA TRP A 108 -23.21 -4.86 38.50
C TRP A 108 -23.35 -6.08 39.43
N ASP A 109 -24.59 -6.40 39.75
CA ASP A 109 -24.99 -7.55 40.55
C ASP A 109 -24.77 -8.88 39.82
N ALA A 110 -24.47 -9.93 40.58
CA ALA A 110 -24.17 -11.26 40.02
C ALA A 110 -25.33 -11.86 39.20
N ASP A 111 -26.57 -11.45 39.46
CA ASP A 111 -27.75 -11.86 38.70
C ASP A 111 -27.81 -11.27 37.29
N MET A 112 -27.10 -10.16 37.03
CA MET A 112 -26.90 -9.59 35.69
C MET A 112 -25.86 -10.35 34.86
N GLY A 113 -25.16 -11.33 35.44
CA GLY A 113 -24.25 -12.24 34.73
C GLY A 113 -22.90 -11.61 34.37
N ILE A 114 -22.26 -12.12 33.32
CA ILE A 114 -20.91 -11.70 32.89
C ILE A 114 -21.04 -10.61 31.81
N PRO A 115 -20.40 -9.43 31.96
CA PRO A 115 -20.33 -8.43 30.90
C PRO A 115 -19.61 -8.97 29.65
N GLY A 116 -20.04 -8.61 28.45
CA GLY A 116 -19.29 -8.91 27.22
C GLY A 116 -19.32 -7.83 26.14
N ALA A 117 -20.08 -6.76 26.38
CA ALA A 117 -20.05 -5.54 25.59
C ALA A 117 -20.33 -4.33 26.47
N PHE A 118 -20.14 -3.12 25.96
CA PHE A 118 -20.63 -1.90 26.58
C PHE A 118 -21.04 -0.86 25.54
N LEU A 119 -21.99 -0.01 25.92
CA LEU A 119 -22.35 1.22 25.19
C LEU A 119 -21.56 2.39 25.76
N ILE A 120 -21.20 3.35 24.90
CA ILE A 120 -20.61 4.62 25.30
C ILE A 120 -21.32 5.82 24.65
N LYS A 121 -21.50 6.88 25.46
CA LYS A 121 -21.96 8.20 25.02
C LYS A 121 -20.98 9.26 25.44
N ASN A 122 -20.53 10.05 24.47
CA ASN A 122 -19.81 11.28 24.71
C ASN A 122 -20.80 12.47 24.64
N TYR A 123 -21.00 13.17 25.75
CA TYR A 123 -21.83 14.36 25.83
C TYR A 123 -21.04 15.67 25.65
N MET A 124 -19.71 15.59 25.56
CA MET A 124 -18.82 16.72 25.29
C MET A 124 -18.97 17.19 23.83
N GLN A 125 -18.67 18.46 23.57
CA GLN A 125 -18.72 18.99 22.20
C GLN A 125 -17.63 18.39 21.30
N VAL A 126 -16.46 18.14 21.87
CA VAL A 126 -15.30 17.60 21.16
C VAL A 126 -15.30 16.07 21.26
N GLU A 127 -14.89 15.41 20.19
CA GLU A 127 -14.68 13.98 20.14
C GLU A 127 -13.48 13.53 21.00
N LEU A 128 -13.49 12.27 21.40
CA LEU A 128 -12.39 11.61 22.12
C LEU A 128 -11.99 10.34 21.39
N PHE A 129 -10.74 9.91 21.55
CA PHE A 129 -10.29 8.61 21.05
C PHE A 129 -10.29 7.60 22.20
N LEU A 130 -11.16 6.61 22.15
CA LEU A 130 -11.27 5.56 23.16
C LEU A 130 -10.27 4.45 22.84
N VAL A 131 -9.30 4.24 23.74
CA VAL A 131 -8.28 3.20 23.59
C VAL A 131 -8.79 1.87 24.11
N SER A 132 -9.27 1.84 25.37
CA SER A 132 -9.75 0.61 25.99
C SER A 132 -10.64 0.82 27.21
N LEU A 133 -11.34 -0.24 27.60
CA LEU A 133 -11.90 -0.46 28.93
C LEU A 133 -11.31 -1.76 29.49
N THR A 134 -10.90 -1.75 30.75
CA THR A 134 -10.55 -2.96 31.50
C THR A 134 -11.44 -3.06 32.73
N LEU A 135 -12.11 -4.20 32.91
CA LEU A 135 -12.87 -4.51 34.12
C LEU A 135 -12.05 -5.44 35.00
N GLU A 136 -11.95 -5.11 36.28
CA GLU A 136 -11.18 -5.87 37.27
C GLU A 136 -12.11 -6.78 38.08
N ASP A 137 -11.55 -7.91 38.55
CA ASP A 137 -12.19 -8.84 39.50
C ASP A 137 -13.59 -9.34 39.09
N ILE A 138 -13.79 -9.65 37.80
CA ILE A 138 -15.02 -10.29 37.33
C ILE A 138 -15.07 -11.73 37.87
N PRO A 139 -16.14 -12.11 38.60
CA PRO A 139 -16.24 -13.45 39.19
C PRO A 139 -16.04 -14.56 38.16
N ASN A 140 -15.14 -15.51 38.47
CA ASN A 140 -14.78 -16.66 37.63
C ASN A 140 -14.14 -16.33 36.27
N GLN A 141 -13.83 -15.07 35.98
CA GLN A 141 -13.17 -14.62 34.74
C GLN A 141 -11.87 -13.84 34.99
N GLY A 142 -11.73 -13.21 36.15
CA GLY A 142 -10.60 -12.32 36.44
C GLY A 142 -10.77 -10.97 35.74
N SER A 143 -9.73 -10.49 35.07
CA SER A 143 -9.79 -9.22 34.34
C SER A 143 -10.37 -9.41 32.94
N MET A 144 -11.28 -8.53 32.54
CA MET A 144 -11.84 -8.51 31.18
C MET A 144 -11.35 -7.28 30.42
N HIS A 145 -10.92 -7.48 29.18
CA HIS A 145 -10.34 -6.43 28.34
C HIS A 145 -11.21 -6.13 27.13
N PHE A 146 -11.39 -4.84 26.86
CA PHE A 146 -12.07 -4.33 25.68
C PHE A 146 -11.08 -3.44 24.93
N VAL A 147 -10.58 -3.92 23.79
CA VAL A 147 -9.71 -3.15 22.89
C VAL A 147 -10.60 -2.36 21.93
N CYS A 148 -10.59 -1.03 22.05
CA CYS A 148 -11.55 -0.17 21.37
C CYS A 148 -10.94 0.57 20.18
N ASN A 149 -9.80 1.24 20.39
CA ASN A 149 -9.06 2.03 19.40
C ASN A 149 -9.95 2.78 18.39
N SER A 150 -10.91 3.59 18.87
CA SER A 150 -11.90 4.24 18.01
C SER A 150 -12.30 5.63 18.49
N TRP A 151 -12.61 6.51 17.54
CA TRP A 151 -13.12 7.85 17.82
C TRP A 151 -14.58 7.83 18.26
N VAL A 152 -14.89 8.51 19.36
CA VAL A 152 -16.24 8.68 19.91
C VAL A 152 -16.63 10.15 19.85
N TYR A 153 -17.44 10.50 18.85
CA TYR A 153 -18.01 11.82 18.66
C TYR A 153 -19.16 12.09 19.63
N ASN A 154 -19.61 13.34 19.69
CA ASN A 154 -20.78 13.73 20.47
C ASN A 154 -21.99 12.83 20.14
N SER A 155 -22.68 12.33 21.15
CA SER A 155 -23.76 11.35 20.98
C SER A 155 -24.90 11.83 20.06
N LYS A 156 -25.05 13.14 19.83
CA LYS A 156 -26.07 13.70 18.94
C LYS A 156 -25.83 13.41 17.46
N VAL A 157 -24.60 13.04 17.05
CA VAL A 157 -24.30 12.73 15.64
C VAL A 157 -24.58 11.28 15.28
N TYR A 158 -24.78 10.40 16.28
CA TYR A 158 -25.02 8.99 16.07
C TYR A 158 -26.52 8.67 16.16
N GLU A 159 -27.01 7.87 15.20
CA GLU A 159 -28.38 7.33 15.26
C GLU A 159 -28.52 6.23 16.32
N LYS A 160 -27.46 5.46 16.54
CA LYS A 160 -27.35 4.42 17.56
C LYS A 160 -26.11 4.64 18.41
N ASP A 161 -26.20 4.29 19.68
CA ASP A 161 -25.09 4.41 20.61
C ASP A 161 -23.91 3.55 20.16
N ARG A 162 -22.69 4.03 20.41
CA ARG A 162 -21.48 3.28 20.09
C ARG A 162 -21.36 2.07 21.01
N ILE A 163 -21.16 0.90 20.43
CA ILE A 163 -20.99 -0.37 21.12
C ILE A 163 -19.56 -0.88 20.94
N PHE A 164 -19.02 -1.50 21.98
CA PHE A 164 -17.71 -2.16 21.98
C PHE A 164 -17.84 -3.53 22.64
N PHE A 165 -17.14 -4.52 22.09
CA PHE A 165 -17.15 -5.89 22.60
C PHE A 165 -15.87 -6.22 23.35
N ALA A 166 -15.96 -7.17 24.27
CA ALA A 166 -14.80 -7.71 24.94
C ALA A 166 -13.91 -8.54 23.97
N SER A 167 -12.68 -8.81 24.36
CA SER A 167 -11.63 -9.33 23.47
C SER A 167 -11.77 -10.82 23.12
N GLU A 168 -12.81 -11.48 23.59
CA GLU A 168 -13.16 -12.85 23.21
C GLU A 168 -13.39 -12.96 21.70
N THR A 169 -13.32 -14.19 21.19
CA THR A 169 -13.33 -14.47 19.75
C THR A 169 -14.34 -15.57 19.46
N TYR A 170 -15.29 -15.27 18.59
CA TYR A 170 -16.41 -16.15 18.26
C TYR A 170 -16.67 -16.15 16.76
N VAL A 171 -16.73 -17.34 16.16
CA VAL A 171 -17.51 -17.53 14.93
C VAL A 171 -19.00 -17.26 15.23
N PRO A 172 -19.85 -16.96 14.25
CA PRO A 172 -21.23 -16.56 14.52
C PRO A 172 -22.01 -17.59 15.35
N SER A 173 -21.81 -18.89 15.10
CA SER A 173 -22.49 -19.97 15.85
C SER A 173 -22.10 -20.07 17.33
N GLU A 174 -20.94 -19.53 17.70
CA GLU A 174 -20.41 -19.55 19.08
C GLU A 174 -20.63 -18.21 19.79
N THR A 175 -21.29 -17.24 19.14
CA THR A 175 -21.59 -15.96 19.78
C THR A 175 -22.57 -16.20 20.93
N PRO A 176 -22.29 -15.71 22.16
CA PRO A 176 -23.23 -15.84 23.26
C PRO A 176 -24.61 -15.30 22.86
N GLY A 177 -25.67 -16.09 23.08
CA GLY A 177 -27.03 -15.76 22.64
C GLY A 177 -27.46 -14.30 22.90
N PRO A 178 -27.23 -13.75 24.10
CA PRO A 178 -27.54 -12.36 24.42
C PRO A 178 -26.81 -11.30 23.57
N LEU A 179 -25.70 -11.64 22.92
CA LEU A 179 -24.90 -10.74 22.09
C LEU A 179 -25.19 -10.84 20.59
N VAL A 180 -25.97 -11.84 20.14
CA VAL A 180 -26.21 -12.11 18.71
C VAL A 180 -26.83 -10.91 18.00
N THR A 181 -27.88 -10.30 18.58
CA THR A 181 -28.54 -9.13 17.99
C THR A 181 -27.61 -7.91 17.95
N TYR A 182 -26.77 -7.72 18.98
CA TYR A 182 -25.81 -6.62 19.02
C TYR A 182 -24.71 -6.77 17.96
N ARG A 183 -24.23 -8.00 17.75
CA ARG A 183 -23.26 -8.35 16.71
C ARG A 183 -23.77 -7.96 15.32
N GLU A 184 -24.98 -8.38 14.96
CA GLU A 184 -25.56 -8.06 13.65
C GLU A 184 -25.95 -6.57 13.54
N ALA A 185 -26.44 -5.95 14.61
CA ALA A 185 -26.79 -4.53 14.59
C ALA A 185 -25.57 -3.62 14.33
N GLU A 186 -24.38 -3.98 14.83
CA GLU A 186 -23.14 -3.25 14.53
C GLU A 186 -22.73 -3.47 13.07
N LEU A 187 -22.79 -4.70 12.54
CA LEU A 187 -22.52 -4.94 11.12
C LEU A 187 -23.45 -4.14 10.20
N GLN A 188 -24.73 -4.04 10.54
CA GLN A 188 -25.68 -3.20 9.80
C GLN A 188 -25.30 -1.72 9.85
N ALA A 189 -24.84 -1.22 11.01
CA ALA A 189 -24.37 0.15 11.13
C ALA A 189 -23.12 0.41 10.26
N LEU A 190 -22.18 -0.55 10.22
CA LEU A 190 -20.97 -0.48 9.40
C LEU A 190 -21.27 -0.58 7.90
N ARG A 191 -22.29 -1.33 7.47
CA ARG A 191 -22.72 -1.39 6.07
C ARG A 191 -23.40 -0.11 5.60
N GLY A 192 -24.10 0.59 6.49
CA GLY A 192 -24.98 1.71 6.14
C GLY A 192 -26.09 1.30 5.17
N ASN A 193 -26.56 2.25 4.35
CA ASN A 193 -27.70 2.04 3.45
C ASN A 193 -27.40 2.33 1.96
N GLY A 194 -26.14 2.53 1.58
CA GLY A 194 -25.73 2.79 0.20
C GLY A 194 -26.04 4.17 -0.39
N THR A 195 -26.65 5.08 0.39
CA THR A 195 -27.07 6.40 -0.10
C THR A 195 -26.39 7.53 0.67
N GLY A 196 -26.55 8.79 0.23
CA GLY A 196 -26.09 9.98 0.97
C GLY A 196 -24.59 10.27 0.89
N LYS A 197 -24.22 11.52 1.18
CA LYS A 197 -22.82 11.96 1.31
C LYS A 197 -22.29 11.56 2.68
N ARG A 198 -21.15 10.86 2.70
CA ARG A 198 -20.49 10.46 3.93
C ARG A 198 -19.97 11.66 4.73
N LYS A 199 -20.03 11.55 6.05
CA LYS A 199 -19.60 12.57 7.03
C LYS A 199 -18.35 12.11 7.76
N GLU A 200 -17.61 13.06 8.33
CA GLU A 200 -16.35 12.79 9.04
C GLU A 200 -16.49 11.72 10.14
N TRP A 201 -17.58 11.74 10.89
CA TRP A 201 -17.85 10.80 11.98
C TRP A 201 -18.48 9.47 11.54
N ASP A 202 -18.82 9.31 10.25
CA ASP A 202 -19.41 8.07 9.75
C ASP A 202 -18.38 6.93 9.82
N ARG A 203 -18.84 5.73 10.18
CA ARG A 203 -18.08 4.46 10.13
C ARG A 203 -18.65 3.52 9.06
N VAL A 204 -19.13 4.09 7.95
CA VAL A 204 -19.85 3.35 6.91
C VAL A 204 -18.89 2.91 5.82
N TYR A 205 -18.76 1.61 5.64
CA TYR A 205 -17.97 0.95 4.61
C TYR A 205 -18.88 0.54 3.47
N ASP A 206 -18.58 1.01 2.26
CA ASP A 206 -19.33 0.65 1.05
C ASP A 206 -18.46 0.86 -0.19
N TYR A 207 -18.89 0.31 -1.32
CA TYR A 207 -18.15 0.29 -2.58
C TYR A 207 -18.59 1.39 -3.53
N ASP A 208 -17.65 1.87 -4.33
CA ASP A 208 -17.94 2.67 -5.52
C ASP A 208 -16.79 2.50 -6.54
N VAL A 209 -17.02 2.91 -7.79
CA VAL A 209 -16.05 2.84 -8.89
C VAL A 209 -15.08 4.03 -8.84
N TYR A 210 -13.96 3.97 -9.56
CA TYR A 210 -13.03 5.10 -9.67
C TYR A 210 -13.56 6.12 -10.69
N ASN A 211 -14.57 6.87 -10.27
CA ASN A 211 -15.16 8.00 -11.00
C ASN A 211 -14.84 9.36 -10.36
N ASP A 212 -13.94 9.38 -9.37
CA ASP A 212 -13.52 10.57 -8.62
C ASP A 212 -12.13 11.09 -9.01
N LEU A 213 -11.50 10.51 -10.03
CA LEU A 213 -10.17 10.90 -10.51
C LEU A 213 -10.23 12.11 -11.47
N GLY A 214 -11.31 12.23 -12.25
CA GLY A 214 -11.51 13.30 -13.21
C GLY A 214 -12.09 14.58 -12.60
N ASN A 215 -11.90 15.71 -13.29
CA ASN A 215 -12.55 16.98 -12.98
C ASN A 215 -13.12 17.65 -14.24
N PRO A 216 -14.11 17.03 -14.91
CA PRO A 216 -14.67 17.54 -16.17
C PRO A 216 -15.27 18.96 -16.04
N ASP A 217 -15.79 19.32 -14.86
CA ASP A 217 -16.29 20.68 -14.58
C ASP A 217 -15.22 21.75 -14.86
N SER A 218 -13.94 21.46 -14.54
CA SER A 218 -12.79 22.35 -14.81
C SER A 218 -12.30 22.34 -16.27
N GLY A 219 -12.76 21.41 -17.12
CA GLY A 219 -12.43 21.36 -18.55
C GLY A 219 -12.31 19.93 -19.09
N GLU A 220 -12.46 19.76 -20.41
CA GLU A 220 -12.38 18.45 -21.07
C GLU A 220 -11.03 17.74 -20.87
N ASN A 221 -9.94 18.52 -20.79
CA ASN A 221 -8.60 17.99 -20.53
C ASN A 221 -8.46 17.30 -19.15
N PHE A 222 -9.38 17.57 -18.22
CA PHE A 222 -9.42 16.96 -16.90
C PHE A 222 -10.47 15.84 -16.78
N ALA A 223 -11.23 15.55 -17.84
CA ALA A 223 -12.12 14.40 -17.87
C ALA A 223 -11.31 13.10 -17.93
N ARG A 224 -11.72 12.08 -17.17
CA ARG A 224 -11.09 10.75 -17.16
C ARG A 224 -12.17 9.68 -17.29
N PRO A 225 -11.87 8.52 -17.92
CA PRO A 225 -12.81 7.42 -17.95
C PRO A 225 -13.09 6.91 -16.54
N VAL A 226 -14.32 6.49 -16.29
CA VAL A 226 -14.66 5.75 -15.08
C VAL A 226 -14.01 4.38 -15.15
N LEU A 227 -13.25 4.01 -14.10
CA LEU A 227 -12.64 2.69 -13.99
C LEU A 227 -13.44 1.84 -12.99
N GLY A 228 -13.88 0.68 -13.45
CA GLY A 228 -14.76 -0.23 -12.75
C GLY A 228 -16.21 -0.17 -13.25
N GLY A 229 -16.89 -1.32 -13.26
CA GLY A 229 -18.29 -1.45 -13.68
C GLY A 229 -18.49 -1.58 -15.19
N SER A 230 -17.43 -1.81 -15.96
CA SER A 230 -17.48 -2.05 -17.41
C SER A 230 -16.48 -3.11 -17.86
N LEU A 231 -16.73 -3.76 -18.99
CA LEU A 231 -15.78 -4.70 -19.62
C LEU A 231 -14.59 -3.98 -20.27
N THR A 232 -14.78 -2.73 -20.69
CA THR A 232 -13.74 -1.92 -21.33
C THR A 232 -12.67 -1.53 -20.32
N HIS A 233 -13.09 -1.06 -19.14
CA HIS A 233 -12.24 -0.63 -18.04
C HIS A 233 -12.64 -1.34 -16.73
N PRO A 234 -12.42 -2.66 -16.61
CA PRO A 234 -12.68 -3.37 -15.37
C PRO A 234 -11.70 -2.89 -14.31
N TYR A 235 -12.14 -2.84 -13.04
CA TYR A 235 -11.27 -2.39 -11.95
C TYR A 235 -11.77 -2.84 -10.57
N PRO A 236 -10.88 -3.00 -9.56
CA PRO A 236 -11.30 -3.12 -8.17
C PRO A 236 -12.18 -1.93 -7.74
N ARG A 237 -13.08 -2.15 -6.78
CA ARG A 237 -13.85 -1.07 -6.17
C ARG A 237 -13.06 -0.37 -5.07
N ARG A 238 -13.39 0.91 -4.84
CA ARG A 238 -12.84 1.74 -3.76
C ARG A 238 -13.90 2.06 -2.71
N GLY A 239 -13.50 2.71 -1.62
CA GLY A 239 -14.42 3.22 -0.59
C GLY A 239 -15.36 4.31 -1.13
N ARG A 240 -16.67 4.12 -0.96
CA ARG A 240 -17.72 5.07 -1.36
C ARG A 240 -17.67 6.35 -0.53
N THR A 241 -17.67 7.49 -1.22
CA THR A 241 -17.66 8.83 -0.60
C THR A 241 -19.01 9.55 -0.72
N GLY A 242 -19.75 9.29 -1.80
CA GLY A 242 -21.11 9.79 -2.00
C GLY A 242 -21.21 11.31 -2.17
N ARG A 243 -20.14 11.99 -2.63
CA ARG A 243 -20.23 13.39 -3.06
C ARG A 243 -21.13 13.46 -4.30
N LYS A 244 -21.62 14.67 -4.58
CA LYS A 244 -22.55 14.89 -5.71
C LYS A 244 -21.83 14.62 -7.04
N PRO A 245 -22.55 14.16 -8.08
CA PRO A 245 -22.01 14.12 -9.44
C PRO A 245 -21.56 15.49 -9.95
N THR A 246 -20.63 15.52 -10.91
CA THR A 246 -20.21 16.75 -11.59
C THR A 246 -21.35 17.33 -12.44
N LYS A 247 -21.26 18.61 -12.81
CA LYS A 247 -22.30 19.23 -13.64
C LYS A 247 -22.23 18.78 -15.10
N LYS A 248 -21.00 18.59 -15.62
CA LYS A 248 -20.77 18.24 -17.03
C LYS A 248 -20.82 16.73 -17.32
N ASP A 249 -20.52 15.89 -16.34
CA ASP A 249 -20.62 14.43 -16.47
C ASP A 249 -21.27 13.81 -15.22
N PRO A 250 -22.52 13.31 -15.32
CA PRO A 250 -23.22 12.72 -14.18
C PRO A 250 -22.60 11.39 -13.71
N ASN A 251 -21.72 10.77 -14.50
CA ASN A 251 -21.00 9.55 -14.09
C ASN A 251 -19.76 9.85 -13.25
N SER A 252 -19.22 11.07 -13.33
CA SER A 252 -18.07 11.53 -12.55
C SER A 252 -18.52 12.12 -11.20
N GLU A 253 -17.85 11.74 -10.12
CA GLU A 253 -18.06 12.31 -8.78
C GLU A 253 -17.32 13.66 -8.66
N LYS A 254 -17.92 14.66 -7.99
CA LYS A 254 -17.26 15.96 -7.81
C LYS A 254 -15.96 15.84 -7.02
N PRO A 255 -14.90 16.56 -7.41
CA PRO A 255 -13.68 16.68 -6.61
C PRO A 255 -13.97 17.24 -5.21
N GLY A 256 -13.19 16.80 -4.24
CA GLY A 256 -13.26 17.23 -2.86
C GLY A 256 -12.49 16.28 -1.95
N GLU A 257 -12.53 16.54 -0.65
CA GLU A 257 -11.94 15.62 0.31
C GLU A 257 -12.63 14.25 0.23
N ALA A 258 -11.84 13.20 0.04
CA ALA A 258 -12.33 11.84 0.06
C ALA A 258 -12.55 11.41 1.50
N TYR A 259 -13.81 11.12 1.79
CA TYR A 259 -14.19 10.45 3.02
C TYR A 259 -13.52 9.08 3.10
N ILE A 260 -13.18 8.70 4.32
CA ILE A 260 -12.88 7.34 4.75
C ILE A 260 -13.61 7.10 6.08
N PRO A 261 -14.00 5.85 6.37
CA PRO A 261 -14.51 5.49 7.69
C PRO A 261 -13.60 6.00 8.79
N ARG A 262 -14.19 6.62 9.82
CA ARG A 262 -13.43 7.51 10.73
C ARG A 262 -12.20 6.87 11.36
N ASP A 263 -12.29 5.59 11.70
CA ASP A 263 -11.24 4.83 12.38
C ASP A 263 -10.15 4.31 11.42
N GLU A 264 -10.36 4.41 10.09
CA GLU A 264 -9.35 4.12 9.06
C GLU A 264 -8.41 5.31 8.81
N ASN A 265 -8.75 6.50 9.34
CA ASN A 265 -7.89 7.66 9.20
C ASN A 265 -6.62 7.48 10.05
N PHE A 266 -5.48 7.87 9.48
CA PHE A 266 -4.16 7.71 10.06
C PHE A 266 -4.16 8.13 11.52
N GLY A 267 -3.45 7.33 12.34
CA GLY A 267 -3.00 7.76 13.65
C GLY A 267 -2.24 9.09 13.55
N HIS A 268 -2.24 9.84 14.66
CA HIS A 268 -1.72 11.20 14.64
C HIS A 268 -0.20 11.28 14.58
N LEU A 269 0.51 10.30 15.14
CA LEU A 269 1.97 10.17 14.99
C LEU A 269 2.32 9.97 13.51
N LYS A 270 1.71 8.99 12.84
CA LYS A 270 1.89 8.79 11.40
C LYS A 270 1.54 10.01 10.54
N SER A 271 0.46 10.71 10.90
CA SER A 271 0.07 11.95 10.23
C SER A 271 1.10 13.07 10.46
N SER A 272 1.60 13.24 11.69
CA SER A 272 2.59 14.25 12.05
C SER A 272 3.99 13.93 11.56
N ASP A 273 4.34 12.64 11.45
CA ASP A 273 5.65 12.17 11.07
C ASP A 273 5.96 12.65 9.67
N PHE A 274 5.09 12.40 8.68
CA PHE A 274 5.25 12.98 7.33
C PHE A 274 4.16 12.58 6.31
N LEU A 275 3.36 11.53 6.50
CA LEU A 275 2.66 10.91 5.36
C LEU A 275 1.47 11.70 4.81
N THR A 276 0.49 12.02 5.65
CA THR A 276 -0.73 12.75 5.24
C THR A 276 -0.42 14.19 4.83
N TYR A 277 0.36 14.89 5.67
CA TYR A 277 0.76 16.25 5.38
C TYR A 277 1.76 16.30 4.24
N GLY A 278 2.57 15.27 4.02
CA GLY A 278 3.61 15.24 3.00
C GLY A 278 3.04 15.31 1.62
N LEU A 279 2.18 14.36 1.28
CA LEU A 279 1.55 14.29 -0.04
C LEU A 279 0.65 15.52 -0.30
N LYS A 280 -0.11 15.98 0.71
CA LYS A 280 -0.95 17.19 0.59
C LYS A 280 -0.11 18.47 0.46
N SER A 281 0.94 18.66 1.25
CA SER A 281 1.82 19.83 1.19
C SER A 281 2.68 19.82 -0.06
N LEU A 282 3.11 18.64 -0.52
CA LEU A 282 3.85 18.50 -1.76
C LEU A 282 3.00 18.99 -2.93
N THR A 283 1.77 18.50 -3.04
CA THR A 283 0.87 18.91 -4.14
C THR A 283 0.35 20.34 -4.04
N ARG A 284 -0.02 20.81 -2.84
CA ARG A 284 -0.65 22.13 -2.66
C ARG A 284 0.33 23.29 -2.49
N SER A 285 1.58 23.02 -2.10
CA SER A 285 2.55 24.06 -1.75
C SER A 285 3.90 23.89 -2.43
N PHE A 286 4.52 22.70 -2.36
CA PHE A 286 5.82 22.46 -2.99
C PHE A 286 5.76 22.52 -4.51
N LEU A 287 4.83 21.81 -5.16
CA LEU A 287 4.72 21.78 -6.62
C LEU A 287 4.50 23.16 -7.24
N PRO A 288 3.56 24.00 -6.75
CA PRO A 288 3.41 25.37 -7.27
C PRO A 288 4.67 26.22 -7.07
N ALA A 289 5.32 26.09 -5.90
CA ALA A 289 6.52 26.87 -5.59
C ALA A 289 7.71 26.44 -6.44
N LEU A 290 7.91 25.13 -6.62
CA LEU A 290 8.92 24.56 -7.51
C LEU A 290 8.65 24.97 -8.95
N LYS A 291 7.41 24.87 -9.43
CA LYS A 291 7.03 25.31 -10.78
C LYS A 291 7.41 26.78 -11.02
N THR A 292 7.19 27.64 -10.03
CA THR A 292 7.58 29.06 -10.11
C THR A 292 9.07 29.23 -10.38
N VAL A 293 9.95 28.40 -9.80
CA VAL A 293 11.42 28.43 -10.04
C VAL A 293 11.74 28.25 -11.53
N PHE A 294 11.03 27.34 -12.20
CA PHE A 294 11.22 27.07 -13.63
C PHE A 294 10.52 28.11 -14.50
N ASP A 295 9.33 28.57 -14.11
CA ASP A 295 8.56 29.59 -14.85
C ASP A 295 9.30 30.94 -14.91
N ILE A 296 10.06 31.31 -13.87
CA ILE A 296 10.92 32.51 -13.86
C ILE A 296 12.30 32.28 -14.48
N ASN A 297 12.57 31.10 -15.04
CA ASN A 297 13.86 30.69 -15.60
C ASN A 297 15.04 30.83 -14.62
N PHE A 298 14.82 30.64 -13.32
CA PHE A 298 15.92 30.65 -12.33
C PHE A 298 16.89 29.49 -12.55
N THR A 299 16.38 28.34 -12.99
CA THR A 299 17.18 27.20 -13.42
C THR A 299 16.58 26.58 -14.69
N PRO A 300 17.39 26.09 -15.64
CA PRO A 300 16.89 25.37 -16.81
C PRO A 300 16.12 24.10 -16.42
N ASN A 301 15.16 23.68 -17.25
CA ASN A 301 14.44 22.41 -17.06
C ASN A 301 15.20 21.16 -17.57
N GLU A 302 16.45 21.35 -17.97
CA GLU A 302 17.34 20.26 -18.41
C GLU A 302 18.48 20.12 -17.41
N PHE A 303 18.94 18.88 -17.25
CA PHE A 303 20.27 18.64 -16.70
C PHE A 303 21.33 18.77 -17.80
N ASP A 304 22.51 19.25 -17.46
CA ASP A 304 23.65 19.42 -18.36
C ASP A 304 24.62 18.24 -18.33
N SER A 305 24.73 17.54 -17.18
CA SER A 305 25.56 16.35 -17.05
C SER A 305 25.08 15.41 -15.95
N PHE A 306 25.64 14.20 -15.88
CA PHE A 306 25.34 13.25 -14.81
C PHE A 306 25.82 13.75 -13.44
N GLU A 307 26.87 14.58 -13.40
CA GLU A 307 27.33 15.26 -12.19
C GLU A 307 26.24 16.17 -11.61
N GLU A 308 25.48 16.87 -12.45
CA GLU A 308 24.40 17.76 -11.97
C GLU A 308 23.27 16.96 -11.30
N VAL A 309 22.95 15.78 -11.82
CA VAL A 309 21.98 14.88 -11.18
C VAL A 309 22.51 14.40 -9.83
N ARG A 310 23.79 13.99 -9.74
CA ARG A 310 24.41 13.62 -8.46
C ARG A 310 24.45 14.77 -7.47
N ALA A 311 24.66 16.00 -7.96
CA ALA A 311 24.72 17.19 -7.12
C ALA A 311 23.42 17.40 -6.32
N LEU A 312 22.26 16.89 -6.75
CA LEU A 312 21.01 16.98 -6.00
C LEU A 312 21.08 16.36 -4.58
N CYS A 313 21.90 15.32 -4.39
CA CYS A 313 22.07 14.63 -3.10
C CYS A 313 23.43 14.91 -2.42
N GLU A 314 24.42 15.44 -3.15
CA GLU A 314 25.74 15.80 -2.61
C GLU A 314 25.80 17.28 -2.19
N GLY A 315 25.54 18.19 -3.14
CA GLY A 315 25.61 19.65 -2.97
C GLY A 315 24.25 20.34 -2.80
N GLY A 316 23.16 19.67 -3.15
CA GLY A 316 21.80 20.19 -3.21
C GLY A 316 21.52 21.09 -4.42
N ILE A 317 20.25 21.47 -4.57
CA ILE A 317 19.78 22.46 -5.55
C ILE A 317 19.63 23.82 -4.87
N LYS A 318 20.17 24.86 -5.51
CA LYS A 318 19.94 26.24 -5.08
C LYS A 318 18.55 26.68 -5.53
N LEU A 319 17.77 27.24 -4.60
CA LEU A 319 16.48 27.87 -4.87
C LEU A 319 16.48 29.33 -4.43
N PRO A 320 15.62 30.19 -5.02
CA PRO A 320 15.40 31.54 -4.51
C PRO A 320 14.97 31.52 -3.04
N THR A 321 15.55 32.40 -2.22
CA THR A 321 15.31 32.44 -0.76
C THR A 321 13.83 32.66 -0.41
N ASP A 322 13.09 33.43 -1.22
CA ASP A 322 11.65 33.66 -1.03
C ASP A 322 10.81 32.41 -1.33
N ILE A 323 11.28 31.53 -2.21
CA ILE A 323 10.67 30.24 -2.51
C ILE A 323 11.06 29.22 -1.43
N LEU A 324 12.33 29.18 -1.05
CA LEU A 324 12.81 28.28 0.00
C LEU A 324 12.12 28.55 1.34
N SER A 325 11.95 29.82 1.72
CA SER A 325 11.25 30.21 2.96
C SER A 325 9.76 29.83 2.98
N LYS A 326 9.13 29.61 1.81
CA LYS A 326 7.74 29.09 1.72
C LYS A 326 7.69 27.56 1.89
N ILE A 327 8.79 26.88 1.59
CA ILE A 327 8.88 25.41 1.49
C ILE A 327 9.51 24.80 2.75
N SER A 328 10.63 25.35 3.21
CA SER A 328 11.42 24.82 4.34
C SER A 328 10.67 24.74 5.68
N PRO A 329 9.65 25.57 6.00
CA PRO A 329 8.91 25.42 7.24
C PRO A 329 7.92 24.25 7.22
N LEU A 330 7.59 23.69 6.05
CA LEU A 330 6.60 22.62 5.93
C LEU A 330 7.14 21.36 6.62
N PRO A 331 6.43 20.79 7.61
CA PRO A 331 6.96 19.72 8.48
C PRO A 331 7.63 18.57 7.74
N VAL A 332 7.03 18.15 6.63
CA VAL A 332 7.48 16.99 5.85
C VAL A 332 8.68 17.30 4.96
N LEU A 333 8.80 18.54 4.50
CA LEU A 333 9.91 18.95 3.65
C LEU A 333 11.20 19.16 4.46
N LYS A 334 11.09 19.38 5.78
CA LYS A 334 12.24 19.34 6.70
C LYS A 334 12.83 17.93 6.84
N GLU A 335 12.00 16.90 6.72
CA GLU A 335 12.41 15.49 6.85
C GLU A 335 13.01 14.91 5.56
N ILE A 336 12.63 15.46 4.41
CA ILE A 336 13.11 15.06 3.07
C ILE A 336 14.36 15.86 2.68
N PHE A 337 14.39 17.15 3.01
CA PHE A 337 15.49 18.03 2.60
C PHE A 337 16.37 18.43 3.76
N ARG A 338 17.67 18.18 3.62
CA ARG A 338 18.67 18.91 4.40
C ARG A 338 18.80 20.31 3.80
N THR A 339 18.67 21.34 4.63
CA THR A 339 18.85 22.74 4.22
C THR A 339 19.92 23.41 5.07
N ASP A 340 20.65 24.35 4.45
CA ASP A 340 21.57 25.26 5.15
C ASP A 340 20.83 26.42 5.85
N GLY A 341 19.51 26.51 5.65
CA GLY A 341 18.67 27.59 6.18
C GLY A 341 18.64 28.84 5.29
N GLU A 342 19.36 28.88 4.16
CA GLU A 342 19.49 30.06 3.31
C GLU A 342 19.07 29.84 1.85
N SER A 343 19.66 28.86 1.15
CA SER A 343 19.41 28.73 -0.31
C SER A 343 19.42 27.30 -0.85
N VAL A 344 19.80 26.28 -0.08
CA VAL A 344 19.99 24.92 -0.60
C VAL A 344 18.92 23.95 -0.11
N LEU A 345 18.35 23.16 -1.04
CA LEU A 345 17.61 21.93 -0.75
C LEU A 345 18.43 20.72 -1.19
N LYS A 346 18.71 19.79 -0.27
CA LYS A 346 19.50 18.59 -0.55
C LYS A 346 18.75 17.32 -0.20
N PHE A 347 18.64 16.43 -1.19
CA PHE A 347 18.07 15.09 -1.05
C PHE A 347 19.01 14.14 -0.29
N SER A 348 18.46 13.07 0.27
CA SER A 348 19.23 11.94 0.80
C SER A 348 20.04 11.26 -0.31
N VAL A 349 21.20 10.68 0.02
CA VAL A 349 21.97 9.91 -0.98
C VAL A 349 21.29 8.56 -1.21
N PRO A 350 20.82 8.23 -2.43
CA PRO A 350 20.18 6.95 -2.72
C PRO A 350 21.14 5.78 -2.48
N ASP A 351 20.63 4.68 -1.92
CA ASP A 351 21.43 3.50 -1.56
C ASP A 351 22.25 2.95 -2.74
N LEU A 352 21.65 2.92 -3.93
CA LEU A 352 22.29 2.44 -5.16
C LEU A 352 23.65 3.09 -5.44
N ILE A 353 23.82 4.38 -5.12
CA ILE A 353 25.03 5.14 -5.46
C ILE A 353 25.93 5.42 -4.25
N LYS A 354 25.62 4.85 -3.07
CA LYS A 354 26.42 5.07 -1.85
C LYS A 354 27.85 4.54 -1.99
N VAL A 355 28.04 3.43 -2.71
CA VAL A 355 29.35 2.80 -2.89
C VAL A 355 29.92 3.06 -4.29
N SER A 356 29.14 2.81 -5.34
CA SER A 356 29.55 3.04 -6.73
C SER A 356 28.64 4.02 -7.45
N LYS A 357 29.22 5.13 -7.93
CA LYS A 357 28.47 6.20 -8.63
C LYS A 357 28.08 5.85 -10.07
N SER A 358 28.62 4.77 -10.63
CA SER A 358 28.44 4.37 -12.03
C SER A 358 27.93 2.93 -12.21
N ALA A 359 27.82 2.12 -11.14
CA ALA A 359 27.38 0.73 -11.22
C ALA A 359 26.01 0.56 -11.88
N TRP A 360 25.10 1.51 -11.69
CA TRP A 360 23.77 1.54 -12.32
C TRP A 360 23.82 1.48 -13.86
N MET A 361 24.92 1.89 -14.48
CA MET A 361 25.07 1.85 -15.95
C MET A 361 25.45 0.47 -16.48
N THR A 362 25.92 -0.43 -15.60
CA THR A 362 26.40 -1.76 -16.00
C THR A 362 25.25 -2.63 -16.49
N ASP A 363 25.56 -3.60 -17.34
CA ASP A 363 24.57 -4.58 -17.81
C ASP A 363 24.20 -5.56 -16.69
N GLU A 364 25.15 -5.85 -15.81
CA GLU A 364 24.99 -6.65 -14.61
C GLU A 364 23.95 -6.04 -13.66
N GLU A 365 24.06 -4.75 -13.31
CA GLU A 365 23.09 -4.11 -12.42
C GLU A 365 21.71 -3.97 -13.07
N PHE A 366 21.66 -3.61 -14.36
CA PHE A 366 20.41 -3.54 -15.12
C PHE A 366 19.64 -4.87 -15.10
N ALA A 367 20.32 -6.00 -15.27
CA ALA A 367 19.70 -7.32 -15.22
C ALA A 367 19.40 -7.77 -13.77
N ARG A 368 20.30 -7.49 -12.82
CA ARG A 368 20.15 -7.86 -11.41
C ARG A 368 18.92 -7.19 -10.78
N GLU A 369 18.66 -5.93 -11.12
CA GLU A 369 17.47 -5.23 -10.60
C GLU A 369 16.15 -5.91 -11.01
N MET A 370 16.12 -6.72 -12.07
CA MET A 370 14.91 -7.49 -12.45
C MET A 370 14.58 -8.64 -11.47
N ILE A 371 15.53 -9.02 -10.60
CA ILE A 371 15.37 -10.08 -9.60
C ILE A 371 15.63 -9.61 -8.14
N ALA A 372 16.21 -8.42 -7.96
CA ALA A 372 16.58 -7.87 -6.66
C ALA A 372 16.39 -6.33 -6.54
N GLY A 373 15.80 -5.70 -7.56
CA GLY A 373 15.54 -4.27 -7.60
C GLY A 373 14.18 -3.90 -7.02
N VAL A 374 13.67 -2.73 -7.42
CA VAL A 374 12.35 -2.22 -7.00
C VAL A 374 11.16 -2.97 -7.63
N ASN A 375 11.36 -3.60 -8.79
CA ASN A 375 10.32 -4.35 -9.50
C ASN A 375 10.75 -5.80 -9.80
N PRO A 376 11.04 -6.61 -8.77
CA PRO A 376 11.72 -7.89 -8.94
C PRO A 376 10.76 -9.02 -9.36
N CYS A 377 9.53 -8.72 -9.80
CA CYS A 377 8.44 -9.71 -9.93
C CYS A 377 7.83 -9.79 -11.34
N VAL A 378 8.47 -9.22 -12.37
CA VAL A 378 7.94 -9.22 -13.75
C VAL A 378 8.66 -10.19 -14.68
N ILE A 379 9.96 -10.40 -14.48
CA ILE A 379 10.78 -11.29 -15.31
C ILE A 379 10.17 -12.70 -15.43
N ARG A 380 10.27 -13.29 -16.63
CA ARG A 380 9.74 -14.63 -16.93
C ARG A 380 10.78 -15.49 -17.59
N ARG A 381 10.67 -16.81 -17.43
CA ARG A 381 11.43 -17.75 -18.26
C ARG A 381 10.92 -17.69 -19.70
N LEU A 382 11.84 -17.57 -20.65
CA LEU A 382 11.53 -17.66 -22.06
C LEU A 382 11.30 -19.13 -22.43
N GLN A 383 10.14 -19.43 -23.00
CA GLN A 383 9.76 -20.81 -23.33
C GLN A 383 9.87 -21.13 -24.81
N GLU A 384 9.80 -20.11 -25.67
CA GLU A 384 9.86 -20.21 -27.12
C GLU A 384 10.56 -18.98 -27.68
N PHE A 385 11.14 -19.12 -28.88
CA PHE A 385 11.79 -18.03 -29.58
C PHE A 385 11.42 -18.09 -31.09
N PRO A 386 11.14 -16.95 -31.74
CA PRO A 386 11.09 -15.60 -31.19
C PRO A 386 9.93 -15.40 -30.19
N PRO A 387 9.99 -14.41 -29.27
CA PRO A 387 8.90 -14.14 -28.34
C PRO A 387 7.61 -13.76 -29.09
N GLN A 388 6.48 -14.32 -28.65
CA GLN A 388 5.16 -14.06 -29.26
C GLN A 388 4.35 -13.00 -28.50
N SER A 389 3.62 -12.18 -29.26
CA SER A 389 2.61 -11.27 -28.72
C SER A 389 1.25 -11.95 -28.59
N LYS A 390 0.50 -11.59 -27.55
CA LYS A 390 -0.91 -12.00 -27.32
C LYS A 390 -1.91 -10.94 -27.76
N LEU A 391 -1.45 -9.84 -28.35
CA LEU A 391 -2.32 -8.82 -28.91
C LEU A 391 -3.11 -9.40 -30.09
N ASP A 392 -4.37 -9.00 -30.21
CA ASP A 392 -5.25 -9.43 -31.30
C ASP A 392 -4.68 -8.96 -32.67
N PRO A 393 -4.24 -9.87 -33.55
CA PRO A 393 -3.67 -9.50 -34.84
C PRO A 393 -4.67 -8.77 -35.75
N SER A 394 -5.97 -8.93 -35.54
CA SER A 394 -6.99 -8.19 -36.31
C SER A 394 -7.05 -6.71 -35.94
N VAL A 395 -6.60 -6.34 -34.73
CA VAL A 395 -6.57 -4.97 -34.22
C VAL A 395 -5.17 -4.36 -34.39
N TYR A 396 -4.14 -5.15 -34.10
CA TYR A 396 -2.76 -4.69 -33.98
C TYR A 396 -1.85 -5.15 -35.14
N GLY A 397 -2.32 -5.97 -36.08
CA GLY A 397 -1.53 -6.45 -37.21
C GLY A 397 -0.43 -7.46 -36.82
N ASP A 398 0.61 -7.58 -37.66
CA ASP A 398 1.77 -8.43 -37.38
C ASP A 398 2.59 -7.90 -36.19
N GLN A 399 2.56 -8.64 -35.08
CA GLN A 399 3.30 -8.34 -33.86
C GLN A 399 4.50 -9.30 -33.65
N THR A 400 4.93 -9.99 -34.70
CA THR A 400 6.07 -10.93 -34.65
C THR A 400 7.35 -10.17 -34.32
N SER A 401 8.04 -10.61 -33.26
CA SER A 401 9.33 -10.04 -32.85
C SER A 401 10.35 -10.12 -33.99
N LYS A 402 11.19 -9.08 -34.11
CA LYS A 402 12.26 -8.99 -35.11
C LYS A 402 13.61 -9.49 -34.56
N MET A 403 13.64 -10.04 -33.35
CA MET A 403 14.82 -10.72 -32.84
C MET A 403 15.08 -12.02 -33.62
N THR A 404 16.34 -12.26 -33.99
CA THR A 404 16.78 -13.46 -34.70
C THR A 404 17.65 -14.32 -33.80
N ILE A 405 17.88 -15.58 -34.19
CA ILE A 405 18.75 -16.51 -33.45
C ILE A 405 20.18 -15.94 -33.38
N ASP A 406 20.69 -15.43 -34.51
CA ASP A 406 22.03 -14.84 -34.62
C ASP A 406 22.26 -13.68 -33.64
N HIS A 407 21.22 -12.88 -33.35
CA HIS A 407 21.31 -11.80 -32.36
C HIS A 407 21.65 -12.31 -30.95
N LEU A 408 21.21 -13.53 -30.61
CA LEU A 408 21.39 -14.10 -29.27
C LEU A 408 22.64 -14.98 -29.18
N GLU A 409 22.84 -15.90 -30.13
CA GLU A 409 23.87 -16.95 -30.04
C GLU A 409 25.31 -16.42 -29.94
N ILE A 410 25.57 -15.22 -30.45
CA ILE A 410 26.87 -14.54 -30.30
C ILE A 410 27.29 -14.31 -28.83
N ASN A 411 26.35 -14.37 -27.89
CA ASN A 411 26.55 -14.02 -26.48
C ASN A 411 26.00 -15.06 -25.49
N LEU A 412 25.71 -16.29 -25.94
CA LEU A 412 25.14 -17.41 -25.16
C LEU A 412 26.18 -18.40 -24.59
N GLU A 413 27.43 -17.98 -24.38
CA GLU A 413 28.49 -18.86 -23.84
C GLU A 413 28.67 -20.16 -24.66
N GLY A 414 28.44 -20.09 -25.98
CA GLY A 414 28.55 -21.23 -26.91
C GLY A 414 27.32 -22.13 -26.99
N LEU A 415 26.23 -21.81 -26.28
CA LEU A 415 24.95 -22.51 -26.42
C LEU A 415 24.14 -22.00 -27.61
N THR A 416 23.37 -22.89 -28.23
CA THR A 416 22.31 -22.51 -29.16
C THR A 416 21.08 -21.99 -28.40
N VAL A 417 20.21 -21.22 -29.06
CA VAL A 417 18.96 -20.73 -28.46
C VAL A 417 18.10 -21.89 -27.94
N ASP A 418 17.93 -22.94 -28.75
CA ASP A 418 17.13 -24.12 -28.37
C ASP A 418 17.70 -24.81 -27.13
N LYS A 419 19.03 -24.96 -27.05
CA LYS A 419 19.69 -25.56 -25.90
C LYS A 419 19.54 -24.68 -24.66
N ALA A 420 19.69 -23.36 -24.79
CA ALA A 420 19.53 -22.42 -23.68
C ALA A 420 18.08 -22.37 -23.16
N ILE A 421 17.06 -22.46 -24.03
CA ILE A 421 15.65 -22.60 -23.61
C ILE A 421 15.43 -23.92 -22.85
N LYS A 422 15.92 -25.03 -23.43
CA LYS A 422 15.77 -26.38 -22.84
C LYS A 422 16.43 -26.46 -21.46
N ASP A 423 17.59 -25.83 -21.31
CA ASP A 423 18.34 -25.78 -20.05
C ASP A 423 17.82 -24.69 -19.10
N GLN A 424 16.70 -24.02 -19.44
CA GLN A 424 16.06 -22.99 -18.63
C GLN A 424 16.95 -21.77 -18.34
N ARG A 425 17.85 -21.44 -19.28
CA ARG A 425 18.82 -20.34 -19.16
C ARG A 425 18.40 -19.05 -19.86
N LEU A 426 17.27 -19.03 -20.58
CA LEU A 426 16.75 -17.80 -21.22
C LEU A 426 15.53 -17.24 -20.49
N PHE A 427 15.53 -15.92 -20.37
CA PHE A 427 14.51 -15.13 -19.68
C PHE A 427 14.12 -13.91 -20.50
N ILE A 428 12.98 -13.34 -20.16
CA ILE A 428 12.44 -12.15 -20.81
C ILE A 428 11.80 -11.20 -19.80
N LEU A 429 12.11 -9.91 -19.97
CA LEU A 429 11.28 -8.82 -19.45
C LEU A 429 10.44 -8.29 -20.61
N ASP A 430 9.14 -8.62 -20.62
CA ASP A 430 8.23 -8.30 -21.72
C ASP A 430 7.21 -7.25 -21.30
N HIS A 431 7.41 -6.03 -21.79
CA HIS A 431 6.50 -4.90 -21.62
C HIS A 431 5.69 -4.60 -22.88
N HIS A 432 5.89 -5.37 -23.96
CA HIS A 432 5.37 -5.02 -25.27
C HIS A 432 3.85 -4.95 -25.30
N ASP A 433 3.18 -6.03 -24.88
CA ASP A 433 1.72 -6.13 -24.94
C ASP A 433 1.02 -5.15 -23.98
N THR A 434 1.71 -4.72 -22.92
CA THR A 434 1.20 -3.73 -21.98
C THR A 434 1.17 -2.33 -22.61
N PHE A 435 2.24 -1.92 -23.29
CA PHE A 435 2.38 -0.54 -23.77
C PHE A 435 1.96 -0.32 -25.22
N MET A 436 2.11 -1.32 -26.09
CA MET A 436 1.76 -1.21 -27.53
C MET A 436 0.33 -0.66 -27.77
N PRO A 437 -0.72 -1.04 -27.00
CA PRO A 437 -2.06 -0.46 -27.15
C PRO A 437 -2.17 1.05 -26.85
N PHE A 438 -1.19 1.63 -26.16
CA PHE A 438 -1.22 3.02 -25.69
C PHE A 438 -0.27 3.94 -26.47
N LEU A 439 0.74 3.39 -27.16
CA LEU A 439 1.83 4.18 -27.78
C LEU A 439 1.32 5.29 -28.70
N ARG A 440 0.41 4.99 -29.64
CA ARG A 440 -0.13 6.01 -30.57
C ARG A 440 -0.72 7.21 -29.81
N ARG A 441 -1.47 6.96 -28.73
CA ARG A 441 -2.10 8.01 -27.90
C ARG A 441 -1.09 8.76 -27.02
N ILE A 442 -0.04 8.08 -26.55
CA ILE A 442 1.05 8.69 -25.77
C ILE A 442 1.91 9.58 -26.67
N ASP A 443 2.24 9.10 -27.87
CA ASP A 443 3.12 9.77 -28.83
C ASP A 443 2.49 10.99 -29.50
N GLU A 444 1.15 11.08 -29.52
CA GLU A 444 0.41 12.30 -29.89
C GLU A 444 0.74 13.49 -28.95
N SER A 445 1.24 13.22 -27.74
CA SER A 445 1.75 14.28 -26.87
C SER A 445 3.07 14.85 -27.42
N LYS A 446 3.23 16.18 -27.36
CA LYS A 446 4.48 16.83 -27.79
C LYS A 446 5.67 16.55 -26.87
N SER A 447 5.42 16.07 -25.65
CA SER A 447 6.41 15.96 -24.56
C SER A 447 6.91 14.54 -24.30
N SER A 448 6.28 13.51 -24.85
CA SER A 448 6.62 12.11 -24.57
C SER A 448 6.75 11.30 -25.86
N LYS A 449 7.70 10.38 -25.88
CA LYS A 449 7.93 9.42 -26.97
C LYS A 449 8.32 8.09 -26.35
N ALA A 450 7.62 7.02 -26.72
CA ALA A 450 7.79 5.72 -26.09
C ALA A 450 8.04 4.61 -27.12
N TYR A 451 8.62 3.52 -26.63
CA TYR A 451 8.62 2.22 -27.28
C TYR A 451 7.87 1.22 -26.40
N ALA A 452 7.36 0.17 -27.03
CA ALA A 452 6.96 -1.07 -26.39
C ALA A 452 8.19 -1.98 -26.39
N THR A 453 8.71 -2.28 -25.19
CA THR A 453 10.03 -2.93 -25.07
C THR A 453 9.94 -4.42 -24.73
N ARG A 454 10.90 -5.20 -25.26
CA ARG A 454 11.22 -6.56 -24.81
C ARG A 454 12.71 -6.69 -24.58
N THR A 455 13.12 -7.33 -23.49
CA THR A 455 14.53 -7.57 -23.17
C THR A 455 14.77 -9.06 -22.97
N ILE A 456 15.70 -9.65 -23.72
CA ILE A 456 16.12 -11.05 -23.53
C ILE A 456 17.32 -11.10 -22.60
N LEU A 457 17.28 -12.00 -21.63
CA LEU A 457 18.35 -12.22 -20.66
C LEU A 457 18.80 -13.68 -20.65
N PHE A 458 20.07 -13.88 -20.38
CA PHE A 458 20.70 -15.18 -20.23
C PHE A 458 21.21 -15.37 -18.80
N LEU A 459 20.91 -16.51 -18.19
CA LEU A 459 21.50 -16.91 -16.91
C LEU A 459 22.86 -17.54 -17.19
N LYS A 460 23.94 -16.92 -16.71
CA LYS A 460 25.31 -17.41 -16.83
C LYS A 460 25.58 -18.58 -15.87
N ASP A 461 26.67 -19.31 -16.11
CA ASP A 461 27.10 -20.41 -15.22
C ASP A 461 27.44 -19.93 -13.81
N ASP A 462 27.78 -18.64 -13.65
CA ASP A 462 28.04 -18.02 -12.35
C ASP A 462 26.76 -17.60 -11.59
N GLY A 463 25.58 -17.94 -12.12
CA GLY A 463 24.28 -17.68 -11.50
C GLY A 463 23.73 -16.27 -11.71
N THR A 464 24.43 -15.38 -12.44
CA THR A 464 23.98 -14.01 -12.69
C THR A 464 23.34 -13.85 -14.07
N LEU A 465 22.42 -12.89 -14.20
CA LEU A 465 21.75 -12.58 -15.47
C LEU A 465 22.59 -11.61 -16.33
N LYS A 466 22.61 -11.85 -17.64
CA LYS A 466 23.23 -10.99 -18.66
C LYS A 466 22.18 -10.59 -19.70
N PRO A 467 21.96 -9.29 -19.98
CA PRO A 467 21.09 -8.88 -21.08
C PRO A 467 21.74 -9.19 -22.44
N LEU A 468 20.95 -9.69 -23.39
CA LEU A 468 21.43 -10.11 -24.72
C LEU A 468 20.94 -9.22 -25.86
N ALA A 469 19.70 -8.75 -25.77
CA ALA A 469 19.08 -7.93 -26.79
C ALA A 469 17.89 -7.16 -26.22
N ILE A 470 17.65 -5.96 -26.76
CA ILE A 470 16.45 -5.16 -26.50
C ILE A 470 15.74 -4.92 -27.81
N GLU A 471 14.45 -5.25 -27.89
CA GLU A 471 13.57 -4.89 -28.99
C GLU A 471 12.76 -3.64 -28.61
N LEU A 472 12.84 -2.63 -29.47
CA LEU A 472 12.12 -1.37 -29.36
C LEU A 472 11.05 -1.31 -30.45
N SER A 473 9.80 -1.57 -30.06
CA SER A 473 8.67 -1.67 -30.99
C SER A 473 7.82 -0.40 -30.98
N LEU A 474 7.39 0.03 -32.16
CA LEU A 474 6.41 1.11 -32.38
C LEU A 474 5.19 0.56 -33.12
N PRO A 475 4.00 1.15 -32.97
CA PRO A 475 2.92 0.90 -33.90
C PRO A 475 3.35 1.37 -35.30
N HIS A 476 2.93 0.66 -36.34
CA HIS A 476 3.28 1.04 -37.70
C HIS A 476 2.85 2.51 -38.00
N PRO A 477 3.72 3.33 -38.65
CA PRO A 477 3.48 4.78 -38.82
C PRO A 477 2.18 5.14 -39.54
N GLY A 478 1.71 4.30 -40.46
CA GLY A 478 0.40 4.42 -41.09
C GLY A 478 -0.74 4.06 -40.12
N GLN A 479 -1.25 2.83 -40.24
CA GLN A 479 -2.35 2.30 -39.42
C GLN A 479 -1.86 1.20 -38.49
N GLN A 480 -2.47 1.08 -37.31
CA GLN A 480 -2.04 0.11 -36.29
C GLN A 480 -2.24 -1.34 -36.72
N GLN A 481 -3.20 -1.58 -37.61
CA GLN A 481 -3.49 -2.89 -38.21
C GLN A 481 -2.37 -3.40 -39.12
N LEU A 482 -1.39 -2.56 -39.47
CA LEU A 482 -0.23 -2.96 -40.27
C LEU A 482 0.88 -3.60 -39.42
N GLY A 483 0.73 -3.69 -38.10
CA GLY A 483 1.70 -4.37 -37.24
C GLY A 483 2.61 -3.44 -36.45
N ALA A 484 3.66 -4.05 -35.88
CA ALA A 484 4.74 -3.35 -35.21
C ALA A 484 5.90 -3.05 -36.18
N TYR A 485 6.47 -1.85 -36.05
CA TYR A 485 7.77 -1.50 -36.60
C TYR A 485 8.80 -1.54 -35.47
N SER A 486 9.75 -2.48 -35.52
CA SER A 486 10.65 -2.75 -34.40
C SER A 486 12.11 -2.68 -34.80
N LYS A 487 12.95 -2.19 -33.88
CA LYS A 487 14.41 -2.24 -33.97
C LYS A 487 14.96 -3.12 -32.86
N VAL A 488 15.96 -3.95 -33.17
CA VAL A 488 16.68 -4.75 -32.18
C VAL A 488 18.03 -4.11 -31.92
N ILE A 489 18.31 -3.81 -30.66
CA ILE A 489 19.56 -3.22 -30.19
C ILE A 489 20.31 -4.27 -29.38
N LEU A 490 21.61 -4.43 -29.65
CA LEU A 490 22.49 -5.38 -28.98
C LEU A 490 23.46 -4.66 -28.03
N PRO A 491 23.97 -5.35 -27.00
CA PRO A 491 24.98 -4.81 -26.09
C PRO A 491 26.22 -4.31 -26.85
N ALA A 492 26.68 -3.12 -26.48
CA ALA A 492 27.90 -2.51 -27.01
C ALA A 492 28.59 -1.68 -25.92
N ASN A 493 29.93 -1.72 -25.90
CA ASN A 493 30.74 -1.09 -24.85
C ASN A 493 31.59 0.09 -25.36
N GLN A 494 31.57 0.35 -26.66
CA GLN A 494 32.35 1.41 -27.31
C GLN A 494 31.52 2.12 -28.37
N GLY A 495 32.00 3.28 -28.82
CA GLY A 495 31.41 4.02 -29.92
C GLY A 495 30.00 4.54 -29.63
N VAL A 496 29.33 4.98 -30.69
CA VAL A 496 27.96 5.48 -30.63
C VAL A 496 26.97 4.36 -30.27
N GLU A 497 27.29 3.13 -30.62
CA GLU A 497 26.53 1.92 -30.34
C GLU A 497 26.37 1.71 -28.82
N SER A 498 27.40 2.00 -28.02
CA SER A 498 27.29 1.93 -26.56
C SER A 498 26.31 2.95 -25.98
N THR A 499 26.22 4.14 -26.59
CA THR A 499 25.23 5.15 -26.22
C THR A 499 23.82 4.70 -26.64
N ILE A 500 23.67 4.13 -27.83
CA ILE A 500 22.40 3.57 -28.31
C ILE A 500 21.93 2.44 -27.39
N TRP A 501 22.83 1.55 -26.96
CA TRP A 501 22.52 0.50 -25.98
C TRP A 501 22.06 1.08 -24.64
N LEU A 502 22.77 2.08 -24.11
CA LEU A 502 22.38 2.75 -22.88
C LEU A 502 20.99 3.43 -23.00
N LEU A 503 20.68 4.06 -24.13
CA LEU A 503 19.35 4.63 -24.39
C LEU A 503 18.27 3.54 -24.52
N ALA A 504 18.58 2.40 -25.13
CA ALA A 504 17.66 1.26 -25.21
C ALA A 504 17.32 0.74 -23.81
N LYS A 505 18.32 0.59 -22.92
CA LYS A 505 18.10 0.27 -21.50
C LYS A 505 17.22 1.33 -20.82
N ALA A 506 17.46 2.62 -21.07
CA ALA A 506 16.63 3.69 -20.52
C ALA A 506 15.14 3.55 -20.90
N HIS A 507 14.85 3.24 -22.16
CA HIS A 507 13.46 3.01 -22.62
C HIS A 507 12.83 1.78 -21.97
N VAL A 508 13.59 0.70 -21.77
CA VAL A 508 13.14 -0.47 -21.00
C VAL A 508 12.80 -0.06 -19.57
N ILE A 509 13.67 0.71 -18.91
CA ILE A 509 13.41 1.13 -17.54
C ILE A 509 12.24 2.13 -17.46
N VAL A 510 12.00 2.99 -18.45
CA VAL A 510 10.79 3.82 -18.46
C VAL A 510 9.51 2.97 -18.51
N ASN A 511 9.48 1.95 -19.37
CA ASN A 511 8.38 0.97 -19.38
C ASN A 511 8.26 0.28 -18.01
N ASP A 512 9.38 -0.18 -17.46
CA ASP A 512 9.40 -0.90 -16.19
C ASP A 512 9.02 -0.03 -14.99
N SER A 513 9.42 1.24 -14.93
CA SER A 513 9.00 2.22 -13.91
C SER A 513 7.50 2.48 -13.98
N CYS A 514 6.94 2.57 -15.18
CA CYS A 514 5.50 2.73 -15.36
C CYS A 514 4.74 1.45 -14.97
N TYR A 515 5.23 0.27 -15.39
CA TYR A 515 4.62 -1.01 -15.02
C TYR A 515 4.69 -1.24 -13.51
N HIS A 516 5.85 -1.00 -12.91
CA HIS A 516 6.09 -1.05 -11.48
C HIS A 516 5.06 -0.20 -10.74
N GLN A 517 5.01 1.10 -11.03
CA GLN A 517 4.22 2.02 -10.23
C GLN A 517 2.71 1.81 -10.42
N LEU A 518 2.27 1.48 -11.63
CA LEU A 518 0.85 1.37 -11.97
C LEU A 518 0.28 -0.03 -11.74
N ILE A 519 1.08 -1.08 -11.96
CA ILE A 519 0.63 -2.47 -11.95
C ILE A 519 1.20 -3.22 -10.75
N SER A 520 2.52 -3.36 -10.64
CA SER A 520 3.14 -4.14 -9.54
C SER A 520 2.84 -3.54 -8.17
N HIS A 521 2.85 -2.21 -8.07
CA HIS A 521 2.63 -1.44 -6.86
C HIS A 521 1.15 -1.06 -6.73
N TRP A 522 0.69 -0.01 -7.43
CA TRP A 522 -0.67 0.51 -7.24
C TRP A 522 -1.78 -0.54 -7.44
N LEU A 523 -1.81 -1.23 -8.59
CA LEU A 523 -2.89 -2.19 -8.84
C LEU A 523 -2.79 -3.41 -7.92
N ASN A 524 -1.65 -4.11 -7.96
CA ASN A 524 -1.51 -5.44 -7.35
C ASN A 524 -1.34 -5.40 -5.83
N THR A 525 -1.23 -4.21 -5.21
CA THR A 525 -1.32 -4.06 -3.75
C THR A 525 -2.46 -3.12 -3.37
N HIS A 526 -2.31 -1.81 -3.57
CA HIS A 526 -3.25 -0.78 -3.08
C HIS A 526 -4.68 -1.01 -3.53
N ALA A 527 -4.92 -1.06 -4.84
CA ALA A 527 -6.25 -1.11 -5.41
C ALA A 527 -6.94 -2.46 -5.16
N VAL A 528 -6.20 -3.57 -5.23
CA VAL A 528 -6.79 -4.91 -5.03
C VAL A 528 -7.07 -5.25 -3.57
N ILE A 529 -6.37 -4.64 -2.59
CA ILE A 529 -6.64 -4.91 -1.17
C ILE A 529 -7.81 -4.10 -0.62
N GLU A 530 -8.05 -2.88 -1.09
CA GLU A 530 -9.15 -2.03 -0.59
C GLU A 530 -10.54 -2.72 -0.59
N PRO A 531 -10.94 -3.50 -1.62
CA PRO A 531 -12.15 -4.33 -1.58
C PRO A 531 -12.26 -5.30 -0.40
N PHE A 532 -11.15 -5.91 0.01
CA PHE A 532 -11.11 -6.84 1.16
C PHE A 532 -11.25 -6.09 2.49
N VAL A 533 -10.66 -4.89 2.60
CA VAL A 533 -10.84 -4.02 3.78
C VAL A 533 -12.33 -3.68 3.97
N ILE A 534 -12.97 -3.24 2.89
CA ILE A 534 -14.39 -2.88 2.88
C ILE A 534 -15.25 -4.10 3.23
N ALA A 535 -15.04 -5.24 2.57
CA ALA A 535 -15.83 -6.45 2.81
C ALA A 535 -15.69 -6.96 4.25
N THR A 536 -14.46 -6.92 4.80
CA THR A 536 -14.15 -7.41 6.14
C THR A 536 -14.94 -6.63 7.19
N ASN A 537 -14.87 -5.29 7.14
CA ASN A 537 -15.61 -4.44 8.07
C ASN A 537 -17.14 -4.50 7.87
N ARG A 538 -17.63 -4.89 6.69
CA ARG A 538 -19.06 -5.01 6.40
C ARG A 538 -19.68 -6.34 6.81
N ASN A 539 -18.91 -7.43 6.83
CA ASN A 539 -19.46 -8.78 6.96
C ASN A 539 -18.89 -9.59 8.11
N LEU A 540 -17.68 -9.28 8.58
CA LEU A 540 -17.07 -10.00 9.70
C LEU A 540 -17.13 -9.11 10.93
N SER A 541 -17.81 -9.58 11.99
CA SER A 541 -17.82 -8.86 13.27
C SER A 541 -16.40 -8.71 13.82
N ILE A 542 -16.15 -7.69 14.64
CA ILE A 542 -14.89 -7.56 15.41
C ILE A 542 -14.59 -8.79 16.29
N LEU A 543 -15.63 -9.54 16.66
CA LEU A 543 -15.53 -10.82 17.39
C LEU A 543 -15.05 -11.99 16.50
N HIS A 544 -15.18 -11.86 15.18
CA HIS A 544 -14.92 -12.94 14.23
C HIS A 544 -13.41 -13.27 14.17
N PRO A 545 -13.01 -14.55 14.22
CA PRO A 545 -11.59 -14.91 14.20
C PRO A 545 -10.87 -14.43 12.95
N ILE A 546 -11.50 -14.49 11.78
CA ILE A 546 -10.91 -14.01 10.52
C ILE A 546 -10.84 -12.48 10.44
N TYR A 547 -11.75 -11.74 11.11
CA TYR A 547 -11.58 -10.30 11.28
C TYR A 547 -10.30 -10.02 12.06
N LYS A 548 -10.14 -10.67 13.22
CA LYS A 548 -8.94 -10.51 14.07
C LYS A 548 -7.65 -10.94 13.38
N LEU A 549 -7.70 -11.91 12.46
CA LEU A 549 -6.56 -12.32 11.66
C LEU A 549 -6.17 -11.26 10.62
N LEU A 550 -7.14 -10.73 9.86
CA LEU A 550 -6.86 -9.90 8.70
C LEU A 550 -6.76 -8.40 9.01
N PHE A 551 -7.49 -7.91 10.02
CA PHE A 551 -7.59 -6.48 10.32
C PHE A 551 -6.23 -5.75 10.50
N PRO A 552 -5.20 -6.32 11.17
CA PRO A 552 -3.88 -5.68 11.24
C PRO A 552 -3.26 -5.39 9.87
N HIS A 553 -3.59 -6.20 8.87
CA HIS A 553 -3.05 -6.12 7.52
C HIS A 553 -3.79 -5.10 6.65
N TYR A 554 -4.76 -4.37 7.20
CA TYR A 554 -5.49 -3.31 6.51
C TYR A 554 -5.19 -1.91 7.04
N ARG A 555 -4.38 -1.81 8.11
CA ARG A 555 -4.05 -0.55 8.77
C ARG A 555 -3.62 0.48 7.72
N ASP A 556 -4.28 1.63 7.75
CA ASP A 556 -4.02 2.80 6.90
C ASP A 556 -4.29 2.65 5.39
N THR A 557 -4.63 1.46 4.89
CA THR A 557 -4.76 1.19 3.44
C THR A 557 -5.84 2.05 2.78
N MET A 558 -7.04 2.15 3.38
CA MET A 558 -8.11 3.00 2.81
C MET A 558 -7.72 4.47 2.82
N ASN A 559 -6.94 4.91 3.81
CA ASN A 559 -6.54 6.31 3.94
C ASN A 559 -5.50 6.70 2.88
N ILE A 560 -4.43 5.92 2.75
CA ILE A 560 -3.41 6.20 1.73
C ILE A 560 -4.01 6.12 0.32
N ASN A 561 -4.93 5.18 0.07
CA ASN A 561 -5.65 5.11 -1.21
C ASN A 561 -6.53 6.34 -1.44
N ALA A 562 -7.25 6.81 -0.42
CA ALA A 562 -8.06 8.02 -0.52
C ALA A 562 -7.22 9.29 -0.77
N LEU A 563 -6.01 9.37 -0.22
CA LEU A 563 -5.05 10.44 -0.52
C LEU A 563 -4.48 10.29 -1.93
N ALA A 564 -4.16 9.08 -2.36
CA ALA A 564 -3.68 8.80 -3.71
C ALA A 564 -4.71 9.22 -4.77
N ARG A 565 -5.99 8.90 -4.57
CA ARG A 565 -7.08 9.36 -5.46
C ARG A 565 -7.23 10.88 -5.51
N GLN A 566 -6.82 11.61 -4.47
CA GLN A 566 -6.94 13.08 -4.43
C GLN A 566 -5.72 13.82 -4.99
N SER A 567 -4.54 13.21 -4.96
CA SER A 567 -3.28 13.93 -5.15
C SER A 567 -2.23 13.20 -5.98
N LEU A 568 -2.34 11.88 -6.12
CA LEU A 568 -1.35 11.05 -6.80
C LEU A 568 -1.82 10.63 -8.20
N ILE A 569 -2.98 9.96 -8.27
CA ILE A 569 -3.51 9.34 -9.49
C ILE A 569 -4.72 10.09 -10.09
N ASN A 570 -5.07 11.25 -9.55
CA ASN A 570 -6.12 12.10 -10.12
C ASN A 570 -5.66 12.74 -11.44
N ALA A 571 -6.61 13.28 -12.20
CA ALA A 571 -6.34 14.12 -13.35
C ALA A 571 -5.41 15.28 -12.95
N ASP A 572 -4.32 15.46 -13.68
CA ASP A 572 -3.26 16.44 -13.39
C ASP A 572 -2.59 16.23 -12.01
N GLY A 573 -2.72 15.02 -11.44
CA GLY A 573 -2.00 14.57 -10.25
C GLY A 573 -0.53 14.25 -10.53
N PHE A 574 0.18 13.79 -9.51
CA PHE A 574 1.60 13.47 -9.59
C PHE A 574 1.93 12.48 -10.73
N ILE A 575 1.28 11.32 -10.76
CA ILE A 575 1.59 10.25 -11.72
C ILE A 575 1.38 10.73 -13.15
N GLU A 576 0.31 11.46 -13.42
CA GLU A 576 0.06 11.96 -14.77
C GLU A 576 1.06 13.04 -15.22
N LYS A 577 1.67 13.77 -14.28
CA LYS A 577 2.64 14.83 -14.56
C LYS A 577 4.05 14.31 -14.79
N THR A 578 4.39 13.17 -14.18
CA THR A 578 5.78 12.71 -14.13
C THR A 578 6.03 11.31 -14.68
N PHE A 579 5.00 10.54 -15.06
CA PHE A 579 5.16 9.22 -15.69
C PHE A 579 4.68 9.20 -17.14
N LEU A 580 5.27 8.31 -17.94
CA LEU A 580 5.04 8.19 -19.39
C LEU A 580 3.56 8.04 -19.77
N GLY A 581 2.76 7.35 -18.96
CA GLY A 581 1.35 7.15 -19.24
C GLY A 581 0.53 8.44 -19.29
N GLY A 582 0.99 9.53 -18.63
CA GLY A 582 0.28 10.80 -18.56
C GLY A 582 -1.18 10.61 -18.14
N LYS A 583 -2.12 11.24 -18.87
CA LYS A 583 -3.57 11.07 -18.65
C LYS A 583 -4.12 9.65 -18.86
N TYR A 584 -3.33 8.74 -19.43
CA TYR A 584 -3.70 7.33 -19.65
C TYR A 584 -3.12 6.40 -18.58
N ALA A 585 -2.33 6.91 -17.62
CA ALA A 585 -1.60 6.09 -16.66
C ALA A 585 -2.50 5.12 -15.88
N VAL A 586 -3.60 5.60 -15.29
CA VAL A 586 -4.50 4.72 -14.52
C VAL A 586 -5.30 3.78 -15.45
N GLU A 587 -5.55 4.18 -16.70
CA GLU A 587 -6.17 3.31 -17.72
C GLU A 587 -5.27 2.11 -18.05
N ILE A 588 -3.94 2.29 -18.11
CA ILE A 588 -2.97 1.19 -18.28
C ILE A 588 -3.14 0.16 -17.17
N SER A 589 -3.30 0.60 -15.91
CA SER A 589 -3.53 -0.33 -14.80
C SER A 589 -4.85 -1.11 -14.94
N SER A 590 -5.91 -0.50 -15.49
CA SER A 590 -7.16 -1.22 -15.78
C SER A 590 -6.98 -2.30 -16.87
N SER A 591 -6.11 -2.05 -17.85
CA SER A 591 -5.72 -3.10 -18.81
C SER A 591 -5.00 -4.26 -18.11
N GLY A 592 -4.08 -3.97 -17.19
CA GLY A 592 -3.41 -4.98 -16.35
C GLY A 592 -4.41 -5.82 -15.54
N TYR A 593 -5.44 -5.18 -14.98
CA TYR A 593 -6.47 -5.85 -14.17
C TYR A 593 -7.29 -6.88 -14.94
N LYS A 594 -7.44 -6.75 -16.27
CA LYS A 594 -8.12 -7.77 -17.10
C LYS A 594 -7.51 -9.16 -16.97
N ASN A 595 -6.20 -9.21 -16.71
CA ASN A 595 -5.41 -10.43 -16.58
C ASN A 595 -5.03 -10.76 -15.12
N TRP A 596 -5.51 -9.97 -14.16
CA TRP A 596 -5.28 -10.23 -12.75
C TRP A 596 -6.05 -11.48 -12.31
N VAL A 597 -5.38 -12.31 -11.50
CA VAL A 597 -5.89 -13.59 -10.98
C VAL A 597 -5.49 -13.64 -9.52
N PHE A 598 -6.49 -13.75 -8.63
CA PHE A 598 -6.26 -13.69 -7.18
C PHE A 598 -5.31 -14.78 -6.70
N LEU A 599 -5.51 -16.04 -7.11
CA LEU A 599 -4.68 -17.16 -6.66
C LEU A 599 -3.25 -17.10 -7.21
N ASP A 600 -3.04 -16.44 -8.35
CA ASP A 600 -1.70 -16.22 -8.91
C ASP A 600 -0.92 -15.15 -8.13
N GLN A 601 -1.54 -14.44 -7.19
CA GLN A 601 -0.84 -13.50 -6.31
C GLN A 601 -0.12 -14.21 -5.15
N ALA A 602 -0.40 -15.50 -4.92
CA ALA A 602 0.40 -16.32 -4.02
C ALA A 602 1.81 -16.48 -4.61
N LEU A 603 2.86 -16.17 -3.84
CA LEU A 603 4.23 -16.19 -4.37
C LEU A 603 4.62 -17.51 -5.05
N PRO A 604 4.32 -18.71 -4.50
CA PRO A 604 4.53 -19.97 -5.20
C PRO A 604 3.88 -20.04 -6.58
N ALA A 605 2.61 -19.63 -6.67
CA ALA A 605 1.84 -19.69 -7.91
C ALA A 605 2.36 -18.67 -8.94
N ASP A 606 2.73 -17.46 -8.50
CA ASP A 606 3.37 -16.44 -9.34
C ASP A 606 4.68 -16.96 -9.95
N LEU A 607 5.58 -17.52 -9.13
CA LEU A 607 6.86 -18.03 -9.58
C LEU A 607 6.69 -19.16 -10.60
N ILE A 608 5.78 -20.11 -10.37
CA ILE A 608 5.45 -21.16 -11.33
C ILE A 608 4.89 -20.57 -12.62
N LYS A 609 3.92 -19.65 -12.52
CA LYS A 609 3.27 -19.01 -13.68
C LYS A 609 4.26 -18.25 -14.55
N ARG A 610 5.23 -17.57 -13.97
CA ARG A 610 6.32 -16.89 -14.69
C ARG A 610 7.40 -17.85 -15.18
N GLY A 611 7.34 -19.13 -14.80
CA GLY A 611 8.32 -20.15 -15.13
C GLY A 611 9.64 -20.01 -14.36
N MET A 612 9.61 -19.28 -13.24
CA MET A 612 10.77 -19.02 -12.37
C MET A 612 10.98 -20.10 -11.31
N ALA A 613 10.01 -20.99 -11.14
CA ALA A 613 10.09 -22.17 -10.28
C ALA A 613 9.33 -23.34 -10.90
N ILE A 614 9.68 -24.55 -10.48
CA ILE A 614 8.89 -25.75 -10.71
C ILE A 614 8.53 -26.40 -9.37
N GLU A 615 7.42 -27.13 -9.33
CA GLU A 615 7.05 -27.92 -8.16
C GLU A 615 8.08 -29.04 -7.93
N ASP A 616 8.58 -29.13 -6.71
CA ASP A 616 9.52 -30.16 -6.28
C ASP A 616 9.35 -30.40 -4.77
N SER A 617 8.64 -31.48 -4.42
CA SER A 617 8.37 -31.84 -3.03
C SER A 617 9.62 -32.19 -2.21
N SER A 618 10.78 -32.40 -2.85
CA SER A 618 12.05 -32.65 -2.16
C SER A 618 12.75 -31.37 -1.73
N CYS A 619 12.39 -30.22 -2.32
CA CYS A 619 12.94 -28.92 -1.97
C CYS A 619 12.20 -28.29 -0.79
N PRO A 620 12.88 -27.41 -0.01
CA PRO A 620 12.20 -26.52 0.92
C PRO A 620 11.06 -25.76 0.22
N ASN A 621 9.95 -25.53 0.93
CA ASN A 621 8.77 -24.82 0.41
C ASN A 621 8.05 -25.54 -0.76
N GLY A 622 8.49 -26.74 -1.16
CA GLY A 622 7.89 -27.53 -2.24
C GLY A 622 8.19 -27.03 -3.65
N LEU A 623 9.18 -26.15 -3.82
CA LEU A 623 9.55 -25.56 -5.10
C LEU A 623 11.06 -25.60 -5.33
N ARG A 624 11.46 -25.83 -6.58
CA ARG A 624 12.81 -25.59 -7.05
C ARG A 624 12.85 -24.35 -7.93
N LEU A 625 13.61 -23.33 -7.52
CA LEU A 625 13.81 -22.13 -8.33
C LEU A 625 14.66 -22.44 -9.56
N VAL A 626 14.36 -21.77 -10.67
CA VAL A 626 15.16 -21.85 -11.91
C VAL A 626 16.41 -20.96 -11.81
N ILE A 627 16.30 -19.84 -11.10
CA ILE A 627 17.45 -19.02 -10.69
C ILE A 627 17.62 -19.24 -9.19
N GLU A 628 18.66 -19.99 -8.79
CA GLU A 628 18.88 -20.38 -7.40
C GLU A 628 19.07 -19.16 -6.48
N ASP A 629 19.92 -18.20 -6.87
CA ASP A 629 20.11 -16.93 -6.18
C ASP A 629 19.21 -15.84 -6.79
N TYR A 630 17.88 -16.01 -6.66
CA TYR A 630 16.89 -14.97 -6.96
C TYR A 630 16.42 -14.32 -5.65
N PRO A 631 16.99 -13.15 -5.25
CA PRO A 631 16.84 -12.64 -3.89
C PRO A 631 15.39 -12.43 -3.42
N TYR A 632 14.55 -11.82 -4.25
CA TYR A 632 13.12 -11.66 -3.97
C TYR A 632 12.39 -12.99 -3.76
N ALA A 633 12.63 -13.97 -4.63
CA ALA A 633 11.94 -15.27 -4.55
C ALA A 633 12.43 -16.10 -3.36
N VAL A 634 13.74 -16.18 -3.15
CA VAL A 634 14.37 -16.95 -2.06
C VAL A 634 13.92 -16.46 -0.69
N ASP A 635 13.96 -15.15 -0.47
CA ASP A 635 13.52 -14.57 0.81
C ASP A 635 12.00 -14.58 0.94
N GLY A 636 11.30 -14.24 -0.15
CA GLY A 636 9.85 -14.20 -0.19
C GLY A 636 9.21 -15.55 0.13
N LEU A 637 9.79 -16.66 -0.33
CA LEU A 637 9.27 -18.00 -0.04
C LEU A 637 9.36 -18.36 1.45
N GLU A 638 10.40 -17.93 2.17
CA GLU A 638 10.48 -18.13 3.61
C GLU A 638 9.43 -17.31 4.37
N ILE A 639 9.21 -16.06 3.96
CA ILE A 639 8.17 -15.20 4.54
C ILE A 639 6.77 -15.74 4.24
N TRP A 640 6.52 -16.16 2.99
CA TRP A 640 5.26 -16.78 2.56
C TRP A 640 4.93 -18.02 3.41
N ASP A 641 5.89 -18.92 3.60
CA ASP A 641 5.69 -20.13 4.39
C ASP A 641 5.46 -19.84 5.88
N ALA A 642 6.13 -18.83 6.44
CA ALA A 642 5.88 -18.37 7.80
C ALA A 642 4.44 -17.84 7.94
N ILE A 643 3.98 -17.02 6.99
CA ILE A 643 2.59 -16.52 6.95
C ILE A 643 1.60 -17.69 6.82
N LYS A 644 1.83 -18.60 5.88
CA LYS A 644 0.95 -19.75 5.65
C LYS A 644 0.85 -20.66 6.87
N THR A 645 1.97 -20.92 7.54
CA THR A 645 2.02 -21.70 8.78
C THR A 645 1.23 -21.03 9.90
N TRP A 646 1.42 -19.71 10.08
CA TRP A 646 0.67 -18.92 11.06
C TRP A 646 -0.84 -18.98 10.80
N VAL A 647 -1.26 -18.73 9.56
CA VAL A 647 -2.67 -18.77 9.16
C VAL A 647 -3.25 -20.17 9.38
N GLN A 648 -2.54 -21.22 8.99
CA GLN A 648 -2.98 -22.60 9.17
C GLN A 648 -3.17 -22.96 10.65
N GLU A 649 -2.21 -22.63 11.52
CA GLU A 649 -2.32 -22.87 12.97
C GLU A 649 -3.50 -22.09 13.55
N TYR A 650 -3.65 -20.81 13.22
CA TYR A 650 -4.71 -19.95 13.73
C TYR A 650 -6.11 -20.37 13.25
N VAL A 651 -6.31 -20.59 11.95
CA VAL A 651 -7.62 -20.96 11.39
C VAL A 651 -8.10 -22.29 11.97
N SER A 652 -7.19 -23.25 12.17
CA SER A 652 -7.50 -24.56 12.75
C SER A 652 -7.98 -24.49 14.20
N LEU A 653 -7.74 -23.38 14.92
CA LEU A 653 -8.27 -23.17 16.28
C LEU A 653 -9.78 -22.94 16.28
N TYR A 654 -10.35 -22.43 15.19
CA TYR A 654 -11.74 -22.00 15.10
C TYR A 654 -12.57 -22.83 14.12
N TYR A 655 -11.93 -23.50 13.16
CA TYR A 655 -12.60 -24.32 12.16
C TYR A 655 -11.98 -25.72 12.10
N ALA A 656 -12.68 -26.69 12.70
CA ALA A 656 -12.23 -28.08 12.73
C ALA A 656 -12.53 -28.87 11.44
N THR A 657 -13.50 -28.41 10.64
CA THR A 657 -13.98 -29.14 9.45
C THR A 657 -14.38 -28.19 8.32
N ASN A 658 -14.42 -28.70 7.09
CA ASN A 658 -14.97 -27.97 5.95
C ASN A 658 -16.43 -27.56 6.18
N ASP A 659 -17.23 -28.36 6.88
CA ASP A 659 -18.62 -28.01 7.15
C ASP A 659 -18.76 -26.81 8.11
N ALA A 660 -17.78 -26.57 8.99
CA ALA A 660 -17.75 -25.36 9.80
C ALA A 660 -17.57 -24.10 8.93
N ILE A 661 -16.74 -24.17 7.88
CA ILE A 661 -16.54 -23.08 6.90
C ILE A 661 -17.84 -22.76 6.17
N LYS A 662 -18.57 -23.80 5.72
CA LYS A 662 -19.84 -23.63 4.98
C LYS A 662 -20.95 -23.04 5.83
N LYS A 663 -20.97 -23.37 7.13
CA LYS A 663 -22.00 -22.92 8.09
C LYS A 663 -21.75 -21.51 8.62
N ASP A 664 -20.55 -20.97 8.46
CA ASP A 664 -20.23 -19.60 8.86
C ASP A 664 -20.82 -18.59 7.86
N HIS A 665 -22.00 -18.08 8.18
CA HIS A 665 -22.71 -17.16 7.30
C HIS A 665 -22.03 -15.79 7.14
N GLU A 666 -21.25 -15.32 8.13
CA GLU A 666 -20.46 -14.09 8.00
C GLU A 666 -19.32 -14.29 7.02
N LEU A 667 -18.60 -15.41 7.13
CA LEU A 667 -17.52 -15.77 6.22
C LEU A 667 -18.03 -15.96 4.78
N GLN A 668 -19.15 -16.65 4.59
CA GLN A 668 -19.76 -16.83 3.27
C GLN A 668 -20.21 -15.48 2.67
N ALA A 669 -20.84 -14.61 3.47
CA ALA A 669 -21.25 -13.28 3.02
C ALA A 669 -20.05 -12.38 2.66
N TRP A 670 -19.00 -12.42 3.49
CA TRP A 670 -17.75 -11.71 3.26
C TRP A 670 -17.13 -12.09 1.91
N TRP A 671 -16.90 -13.38 1.69
CA TRP A 671 -16.25 -13.83 0.47
C TRP A 671 -17.10 -13.58 -0.78
N LYS A 672 -18.41 -13.82 -0.67
CA LYS A 672 -19.36 -13.49 -1.75
C LYS A 672 -19.29 -12.01 -2.12
N GLU A 673 -19.28 -11.11 -1.13
CA GLU A 673 -19.25 -9.68 -1.38
C GLU A 673 -17.91 -9.20 -1.96
N VAL A 674 -16.78 -9.77 -1.50
CA VAL A 674 -15.46 -9.55 -2.11
C VAL A 674 -15.50 -9.84 -3.62
N VAL A 675 -16.00 -11.02 -4.00
CA VAL A 675 -15.97 -11.46 -5.40
C VAL A 675 -17.01 -10.73 -6.25
N GLU A 676 -18.26 -10.69 -5.80
CA GLU A 676 -19.39 -10.19 -6.61
C GLU A 676 -19.48 -8.66 -6.66
N LYS A 677 -18.98 -7.95 -5.64
CA LYS A 677 -19.00 -6.49 -5.59
C LYS A 677 -17.60 -5.90 -5.63
N GLY A 678 -16.75 -6.28 -4.67
CA GLY A 678 -15.41 -5.71 -4.50
C GLY A 678 -14.53 -5.84 -5.74
N HIS A 679 -14.51 -7.05 -6.31
CA HIS A 679 -13.88 -7.40 -7.59
C HIS A 679 -14.92 -7.78 -8.65
N GLY A 680 -16.11 -7.15 -8.61
CA GLY A 680 -17.31 -7.57 -9.35
C GLY A 680 -17.16 -7.65 -10.88
N ASP A 681 -16.17 -6.94 -11.45
CA ASP A 681 -15.90 -6.99 -12.89
C ASP A 681 -15.20 -8.29 -13.32
N LEU A 682 -14.62 -9.03 -12.36
CA LEU A 682 -14.00 -10.34 -12.57
C LEU A 682 -14.75 -11.48 -11.87
N LYS A 683 -15.95 -11.24 -11.32
CA LYS A 683 -16.74 -12.24 -10.56
C LYS A 683 -17.02 -13.53 -11.35
N ASP A 684 -17.12 -13.42 -12.67
CA ASP A 684 -17.48 -14.52 -13.57
C ASP A 684 -16.26 -15.39 -13.94
N LYS A 685 -15.06 -15.05 -13.45
CA LYS A 685 -13.85 -15.83 -13.71
C LYS A 685 -13.85 -17.13 -12.89
N PRO A 686 -13.42 -18.26 -13.47
CA PRO A 686 -13.56 -19.57 -12.83
C PRO A 686 -12.56 -19.82 -11.69
N TRP A 687 -11.51 -19.02 -11.61
CA TRP A 687 -10.39 -19.21 -10.67
C TRP A 687 -10.66 -18.71 -9.25
N TRP A 688 -11.81 -18.09 -8.98
CA TRP A 688 -12.18 -17.69 -7.62
C TRP A 688 -12.39 -18.93 -6.72
N PRO A 689 -11.70 -19.02 -5.57
CA PRO A 689 -12.06 -19.96 -4.51
C PRO A 689 -13.56 -19.94 -4.22
N LYS A 690 -14.15 -21.10 -3.91
CA LYS A 690 -15.57 -21.19 -3.54
C LYS A 690 -15.81 -20.91 -2.06
N MET A 691 -14.73 -20.88 -1.27
CA MET A 691 -14.77 -20.69 0.18
C MET A 691 -15.63 -21.75 0.89
N GLN A 692 -15.48 -23.01 0.50
CA GLN A 692 -16.22 -24.15 1.03
C GLN A 692 -15.36 -25.09 1.88
N THR A 693 -14.03 -24.88 1.88
CA THR A 693 -13.07 -25.74 2.55
C THR A 693 -12.09 -24.95 3.41
N LEU A 694 -11.50 -25.63 4.39
CA LEU A 694 -10.47 -25.07 5.27
C LEU A 694 -9.27 -24.57 4.45
N GLN A 695 -8.87 -25.32 3.42
CA GLN A 695 -7.71 -24.96 2.62
C GLN A 695 -7.96 -23.75 1.71
N GLU A 696 -9.17 -23.58 1.19
CA GLU A 696 -9.50 -22.34 0.45
C GLU A 696 -9.45 -21.11 1.35
N LEU A 697 -9.87 -21.22 2.61
CA LEU A 697 -9.76 -20.13 3.59
C LEU A 697 -8.30 -19.84 3.93
N ILE A 698 -7.51 -20.87 4.26
CA ILE A 698 -6.07 -20.72 4.57
C ILE A 698 -5.35 -20.06 3.40
N GLN A 699 -5.52 -20.61 2.19
CA GLN A 699 -4.87 -20.06 1.00
C GLN A 699 -5.28 -18.61 0.74
N SER A 700 -6.57 -18.29 0.82
CA SER A 700 -7.05 -16.92 0.59
C SER A 700 -6.52 -15.94 1.64
N CYS A 701 -6.55 -16.30 2.92
CA CYS A 701 -6.00 -15.46 3.98
C CYS A 701 -4.48 -15.28 3.85
N SER A 702 -3.73 -16.34 3.54
CA SER A 702 -2.28 -16.22 3.31
C SER A 702 -1.96 -15.32 2.12
N THR A 703 -2.71 -15.44 1.02
CA THR A 703 -2.56 -14.54 -0.14
C THR A 703 -2.86 -13.08 0.22
N ILE A 704 -3.94 -12.79 0.95
CA ILE A 704 -4.27 -11.42 1.38
C ILE A 704 -3.16 -10.84 2.26
N ILE A 705 -2.68 -11.60 3.25
CA ILE A 705 -1.60 -11.16 4.15
C ILE A 705 -0.31 -10.94 3.37
N TRP A 706 0.05 -11.84 2.46
CA TRP A 706 1.23 -11.69 1.60
C TRP A 706 1.18 -10.42 0.76
N ILE A 707 0.06 -10.16 0.08
CA ILE A 707 -0.11 -8.95 -0.74
C ILE A 707 0.03 -7.69 0.12
N ALA A 708 -0.67 -7.66 1.26
CA ALA A 708 -0.72 -6.49 2.12
C ALA A 708 0.59 -6.20 2.86
N SER A 709 1.42 -7.21 3.08
CA SER A 709 2.69 -7.08 3.81
C SER A 709 3.89 -7.20 2.88
N ALA A 710 4.41 -8.42 2.67
CA ALA A 710 5.70 -8.67 2.04
C ALA A 710 5.76 -8.30 0.55
N LEU A 711 4.70 -8.54 -0.23
CA LEU A 711 4.66 -8.12 -1.64
C LEU A 711 4.73 -6.60 -1.74
N HIS A 712 3.87 -5.90 -0.99
CA HIS A 712 3.88 -4.45 -0.92
C HIS A 712 5.22 -3.90 -0.48
N ALA A 713 5.81 -4.44 0.59
CA ALA A 713 7.12 -4.02 1.06
C ALA A 713 8.20 -4.16 -0.04
N ALA A 714 8.23 -5.31 -0.72
CA ALA A 714 9.20 -5.60 -1.78
C ALA A 714 9.11 -4.65 -2.99
N VAL A 715 7.94 -4.09 -3.28
CA VAL A 715 7.74 -3.16 -4.40
C VAL A 715 7.64 -1.69 -3.97
N ASN A 716 7.57 -1.39 -2.66
CA ASN A 716 7.42 -0.03 -2.16
C ASN A 716 8.74 0.54 -1.60
N PHE A 717 9.37 -0.15 -0.64
CA PHE A 717 10.50 0.44 0.12
C PHE A 717 11.82 0.47 -0.65
N GLY A 718 11.85 -0.07 -1.87
CA GLY A 718 12.94 0.07 -2.84
C GLY A 718 12.82 1.28 -3.77
N GLN A 719 11.71 2.04 -3.73
CA GLN A 719 11.46 3.14 -4.67
C GLN A 719 12.55 4.21 -4.64
N TYR A 720 12.88 4.79 -3.48
CA TYR A 720 13.96 5.76 -3.38
C TYR A 720 15.36 5.12 -3.35
N PRO A 721 15.61 3.99 -2.65
CA PRO A 721 16.92 3.33 -2.69
C PRO A 721 17.46 3.08 -4.10
N TYR A 722 16.61 2.68 -5.05
CA TYR A 722 16.98 2.49 -6.47
C TYR A 722 16.63 3.70 -7.36
N GLY A 723 15.46 4.31 -7.18
CA GLY A 723 14.93 5.36 -8.04
C GLY A 723 15.22 6.78 -7.59
N GLY A 724 15.81 6.96 -6.41
CA GLY A 724 16.34 8.23 -5.93
C GLY A 724 17.45 8.81 -6.81
N PHE A 725 17.97 8.01 -7.76
CA PHE A 725 18.86 8.44 -8.81
C PHE A 725 18.15 8.32 -10.17
N ILE A 726 17.62 9.42 -10.69
CA ILE A 726 16.72 9.42 -11.87
C ILE A 726 17.35 8.85 -13.15
N LEU A 727 18.69 8.78 -13.22
CA LEU A 727 19.36 8.12 -14.33
C LEU A 727 19.14 6.61 -14.34
N ASN A 728 19.02 6.00 -13.15
CA ASN A 728 18.78 4.56 -13.00
C ASN A 728 17.33 4.18 -13.24
N ARG A 729 16.38 4.92 -12.66
CA ARG A 729 14.93 4.67 -12.80
C ARG A 729 14.19 5.87 -13.43
N PRO A 730 14.45 6.19 -14.70
CA PRO A 730 13.68 7.22 -15.39
C PRO A 730 12.19 6.84 -15.46
N THR A 731 11.35 7.87 -15.35
CA THR A 731 9.88 7.79 -15.33
C THR A 731 9.24 8.24 -16.65
N LEU A 732 10.00 8.97 -17.47
CA LEU A 732 9.61 9.50 -18.77
C LEU A 732 10.69 9.28 -19.81
N SER A 733 10.26 9.05 -21.05
CA SER A 733 11.08 9.24 -22.25
C SER A 733 10.44 10.28 -23.17
N ARG A 734 11.27 11.18 -23.73
CA ARG A 734 10.82 12.40 -24.42
C ARG A 734 11.13 12.42 -25.91
N ARG A 735 12.06 11.58 -26.35
CA ARG A 735 12.39 11.37 -27.77
C ARG A 735 12.70 9.89 -28.02
N TRP A 736 12.56 9.49 -29.27
CA TRP A 736 13.05 8.21 -29.77
C TRP A 736 14.57 8.22 -29.92
N ILE A 737 15.17 7.04 -30.11
CA ILE A 737 16.59 6.95 -30.44
C ILE A 737 16.80 7.66 -31.79
N PRO A 738 17.69 8.67 -31.88
CA PRO A 738 17.93 9.42 -33.12
C PRO A 738 18.37 8.53 -34.28
N GLU A 739 17.96 8.88 -35.50
CA GLU A 739 18.42 8.23 -36.73
C GLU A 739 19.75 8.84 -37.19
N GLU A 740 20.59 8.04 -37.85
CA GLU A 740 21.84 8.51 -38.45
C GLU A 740 21.59 9.66 -39.45
N GLY A 741 22.48 10.65 -39.45
CA GLY A 741 22.35 11.86 -40.27
C GLY A 741 21.47 12.96 -39.68
N THR A 742 20.89 12.76 -38.49
CA THR A 742 20.17 13.82 -37.76
C THR A 742 21.09 14.61 -36.81
N PRO A 743 20.79 15.89 -36.52
CA PRO A 743 21.54 16.66 -35.51
C PRO A 743 21.56 16.00 -34.13
N GLU A 744 20.49 15.29 -33.76
CA GLU A 744 20.38 14.58 -32.49
C GLU A 744 21.29 13.34 -32.45
N TYR A 745 21.56 12.69 -33.58
CA TYR A 745 22.55 11.60 -33.67
C TYR A 745 23.98 12.11 -33.54
N ASP A 746 24.28 13.27 -34.14
CA ASP A 746 25.55 13.96 -33.96
C ASP A 746 25.77 14.38 -32.49
N GLU A 747 24.73 14.88 -31.82
CA GLU A 747 24.75 15.14 -30.37
C GLU A 747 25.05 13.87 -29.59
N MET A 748 24.34 12.77 -29.87
CA MET A 748 24.52 11.49 -29.19
C MET A 748 25.94 10.96 -29.32
N THR A 749 26.56 11.16 -30.50
CA THR A 749 27.94 10.76 -30.75
C THR A 749 28.96 11.63 -30.01
N LYS A 750 28.74 12.96 -29.98
CA LYS A 750 29.70 13.92 -29.40
C LYS A 750 29.51 14.13 -27.89
N ASN A 751 28.29 13.98 -27.38
CA ASN A 751 27.92 14.20 -25.98
C ASN A 751 26.85 13.17 -25.51
N PRO A 752 27.26 11.92 -25.25
CA PRO A 752 26.36 10.84 -24.82
C PRO A 752 25.53 11.16 -23.58
N GLN A 753 26.13 11.83 -22.58
CA GLN A 753 25.41 12.17 -21.34
C GLN A 753 24.28 13.15 -21.60
N LYS A 754 24.54 14.22 -22.37
CA LYS A 754 23.51 15.18 -22.74
C LYS A 754 22.41 14.50 -23.56
N ALA A 755 22.79 13.56 -24.43
CA ALA A 755 21.83 12.82 -25.21
C ALA A 755 20.92 11.93 -24.35
N TYR A 756 21.48 11.27 -23.32
CA TYR A 756 20.73 10.51 -22.32
C TYR A 756 19.76 11.39 -21.54
N LEU A 757 20.25 12.50 -20.97
CA LEU A 757 19.45 13.45 -20.16
C LEU A 757 18.29 14.06 -20.95
N ARG A 758 18.52 14.43 -22.21
CA ARG A 758 17.45 14.92 -23.11
C ARG A 758 16.43 13.86 -23.48
N THR A 759 16.79 12.58 -23.37
CA THR A 759 15.87 11.46 -23.65
C THR A 759 15.02 11.12 -22.45
N ILE A 760 15.58 11.09 -21.25
CA ILE A 760 14.87 10.67 -20.03
C ILE A 760 14.14 11.84 -19.32
N THR A 761 13.63 11.57 -18.11
CA THR A 761 12.90 12.53 -17.25
C THR A 761 13.64 13.87 -17.10
N PRO A 762 12.99 15.00 -17.45
CA PRO A 762 13.57 16.35 -17.30
C PRO A 762 13.64 16.79 -15.84
N LYS A 763 14.37 17.87 -15.58
CA LYS A 763 14.78 18.27 -14.23
C LYS A 763 13.62 18.58 -13.29
N PHE A 764 12.60 19.31 -13.74
CA PHE A 764 11.42 19.61 -12.93
C PHE A 764 10.72 18.32 -12.49
N GLN A 765 10.39 17.45 -13.43
CA GLN A 765 9.72 16.17 -13.16
C GLN A 765 10.58 15.28 -12.26
N ALA A 766 11.90 15.24 -12.47
CA ALA A 766 12.81 14.48 -11.61
C ALA A 766 12.75 14.97 -10.15
N LEU A 767 12.83 16.29 -9.91
CA LEU A 767 12.73 16.83 -8.54
C LEU A 767 11.40 16.48 -7.86
N VAL A 768 10.31 16.44 -8.65
CA VAL A 768 8.99 16.03 -8.17
C VAL A 768 8.95 14.54 -7.84
N ASP A 769 9.45 13.69 -8.74
CA ASP A 769 9.54 12.24 -8.54
C ASP A 769 10.34 11.88 -7.29
N LEU A 770 11.55 12.43 -7.17
CA LEU A 770 12.44 12.21 -6.04
C LEU A 770 11.79 12.59 -4.71
N SER A 771 11.08 13.72 -4.68
CA SER A 771 10.40 14.20 -3.46
C SER A 771 9.27 13.28 -3.03
N VAL A 772 8.50 12.72 -3.98
CA VAL A 772 7.39 11.82 -3.67
C VAL A 772 7.93 10.45 -3.26
N ILE A 773 8.83 9.85 -4.03
CA ILE A 773 9.30 8.49 -3.71
C ILE A 773 10.14 8.45 -2.43
N GLU A 774 10.76 9.57 -2.00
CA GLU A 774 11.40 9.66 -0.67
C GLU A 774 10.38 9.56 0.46
N ILE A 775 9.22 10.22 0.32
CA ILE A 775 8.10 10.09 1.27
C ILE A 775 7.60 8.65 1.28
N LEU A 776 7.37 8.08 0.11
CA LEU A 776 6.76 6.75 -0.01
C LEU A 776 7.67 5.63 0.51
N SER A 777 8.99 5.83 0.50
CA SER A 777 9.97 4.83 0.94
C SER A 777 10.31 4.91 2.43
N ARG A 778 9.68 5.78 3.20
CA ARG A 778 10.00 5.99 4.64
C ARG A 778 9.02 5.26 5.55
N HIS A 779 9.55 4.59 6.58
CA HIS A 779 8.74 4.03 7.66
C HIS A 779 8.38 5.11 8.69
N ALA A 780 7.11 5.13 9.11
CA ALA A 780 6.64 5.97 10.22
C ALA A 780 7.09 5.41 11.58
N SER A 781 7.12 6.26 12.62
CA SER A 781 7.60 5.86 13.94
C SER A 781 6.63 4.94 14.70
N ASP A 782 5.35 4.99 14.33
CA ASP A 782 4.28 4.17 14.90
C ASP A 782 3.86 3.00 14.00
N GLU A 783 4.72 2.61 13.05
CA GLU A 783 4.50 1.48 12.17
C GLU A 783 4.40 0.16 12.94
N VAL A 784 3.57 -0.77 12.46
CA VAL A 784 3.42 -2.11 13.04
C VAL A 784 3.86 -3.15 12.01
N TYR A 785 5.00 -3.79 12.29
CA TYR A 785 5.62 -4.73 11.37
C TYR A 785 4.98 -6.12 11.43
N LEU A 786 5.25 -6.95 10.41
CA LEU A 786 4.80 -8.32 10.31
C LEU A 786 5.25 -9.12 11.55
N GLY A 787 4.30 -9.82 12.18
CA GLY A 787 4.54 -10.51 13.45
C GLY A 787 4.39 -9.63 14.70
N GLN A 788 3.96 -8.38 14.55
CA GLN A 788 3.60 -7.48 15.65
C GLN A 788 2.10 -7.14 15.62
N ARG A 789 1.57 -6.68 16.76
CA ARG A 789 0.21 -6.11 16.87
C ARG A 789 0.24 -4.85 17.73
N ASP A 790 -0.74 -3.98 17.47
CA ASP A 790 -0.95 -2.71 18.17
C ASP A 790 -1.36 -2.90 19.64
N ASN A 791 -2.00 -4.02 19.99
CA ASN A 791 -2.43 -4.34 21.34
C ASN A 791 -2.16 -5.81 21.68
N PRO A 792 -1.54 -6.13 22.83
CA PRO A 792 -1.28 -7.51 23.24
C PRO A 792 -2.55 -8.29 23.62
N ASN A 793 -3.65 -7.60 23.96
CA ASN A 793 -4.91 -8.18 24.40
C ASN A 793 -5.95 -8.26 23.26
N TRP A 794 -5.52 -8.30 22.00
CA TRP A 794 -6.39 -8.38 20.82
C TRP A 794 -7.31 -9.62 20.81
N THR A 795 -6.94 -10.68 21.53
CA THR A 795 -7.76 -11.85 21.81
C THR A 795 -7.53 -12.33 23.24
N SER A 796 -8.53 -12.95 23.86
CA SER A 796 -8.36 -13.69 25.12
C SER A 796 -7.99 -15.17 24.92
N ASN A 797 -7.93 -15.67 23.69
CA ASN A 797 -7.58 -17.06 23.40
C ASN A 797 -6.06 -17.30 23.55
N PRO A 798 -5.61 -18.06 24.57
CA PRO A 798 -4.17 -18.25 24.82
C PRO A 798 -3.47 -19.02 23.70
N LYS A 799 -4.17 -19.94 23.02
CA LYS A 799 -3.59 -20.72 21.91
C LYS A 799 -3.32 -19.83 20.69
N ALA A 800 -4.21 -18.88 20.42
CA ALA A 800 -4.01 -17.90 19.34
C ALA A 800 -2.84 -16.97 19.63
N ILE A 801 -2.67 -16.53 20.89
CA ILE A 801 -1.53 -15.73 21.34
C ILE A 801 -0.22 -16.54 21.21
N GLU A 802 -0.22 -17.81 21.59
CA GLU A 802 0.96 -18.68 21.49
C GLU A 802 1.37 -18.90 20.03
N ALA A 803 0.41 -19.23 19.15
CA ALA A 803 0.68 -19.39 17.73
C ALA A 803 1.22 -18.08 17.11
N PHE A 804 0.74 -16.91 17.54
CA PHE A 804 1.27 -15.62 17.08
C PHE A 804 2.71 -15.38 17.56
N LYS A 805 3.05 -15.78 18.79
CA LYS A 805 4.43 -15.73 19.29
C LYS A 805 5.36 -16.63 18.49
N LYS A 806 4.91 -17.83 18.10
CA LYS A 806 5.68 -18.73 17.22
C LYS A 806 5.94 -18.07 15.87
N PHE A 807 4.93 -17.40 15.29
CA PHE A 807 5.09 -16.64 14.05
C PHE A 807 6.15 -15.54 14.18
N GLY A 808 6.08 -14.69 15.21
CA GLY A 808 7.08 -13.65 15.46
C GLY A 808 8.50 -14.21 15.65
N LYS A 809 8.64 -15.31 16.39
CA LYS A 809 9.94 -16.01 16.54
C LYS A 809 10.45 -16.52 15.18
N LYS A 810 9.58 -17.10 14.37
CA LYS A 810 9.95 -17.62 13.05
C LYS A 810 10.44 -16.50 12.13
N LEU A 811 9.81 -15.33 12.16
CA LEU A 811 10.28 -14.17 11.39
C LEU A 811 11.66 -13.69 11.83
N ALA A 812 11.94 -13.66 13.14
CA ALA A 812 13.28 -13.31 13.64
C ALA A 812 14.37 -14.31 13.17
N GLU A 813 14.04 -15.61 13.09
CA GLU A 813 14.93 -16.63 12.51
C GLU A 813 15.18 -16.38 11.01
N ILE A 814 14.13 -16.04 10.26
CA ILE A 814 14.23 -15.71 8.82
C ILE A 814 15.09 -14.46 8.62
N GLU A 815 14.93 -13.43 9.45
CA GLU A 815 15.75 -12.21 9.38
C GLU A 815 17.25 -12.51 9.50
N THR A 816 17.60 -13.40 10.43
CA THR A 816 18.99 -13.85 10.61
C THR A 816 19.50 -14.55 9.35
N LYS A 817 18.72 -15.46 8.77
CA LYS A 817 19.10 -16.18 7.54
C LYS A 817 19.27 -15.27 6.33
N ILE A 818 18.35 -14.31 6.13
CA ILE A 818 18.46 -13.34 5.03
C ILE A 818 19.74 -12.51 5.22
N SER A 819 20.02 -12.10 6.46
CA SER A 819 21.26 -11.38 6.78
C SER A 819 22.50 -12.22 6.48
N GLU A 820 22.52 -13.51 6.83
CA GLU A 820 23.61 -14.43 6.49
C GLU A 820 23.81 -14.55 4.97
N ARG A 821 22.72 -14.73 4.20
CA ARG A 821 22.77 -14.77 2.72
C ARG A 821 23.38 -13.51 2.14
N ASN A 822 23.01 -12.35 2.66
CA ASN A 822 23.53 -11.06 2.20
C ASN A 822 25.04 -10.89 2.44
N HIS A 823 25.64 -11.67 3.35
CA HIS A 823 27.08 -11.69 3.59
C HIS A 823 27.81 -12.84 2.89
N ASP A 824 27.10 -13.76 2.23
CA ASP A 824 27.71 -14.87 1.50
C ASP A 824 28.27 -14.38 0.14
N PRO A 825 29.60 -14.41 -0.07
CA PRO A 825 30.20 -13.94 -1.31
C PRO A 825 29.86 -14.81 -2.53
N ASN A 826 29.32 -16.01 -2.33
CA ASN A 826 28.88 -16.88 -3.42
C ASN A 826 27.52 -16.47 -3.99
N LEU A 827 26.71 -15.70 -3.24
CA LEU A 827 25.39 -15.22 -3.65
C LEU A 827 25.49 -13.85 -4.33
N ARG A 828 25.92 -13.85 -5.59
CA ARG A 828 26.31 -12.65 -6.34
C ARG A 828 25.16 -11.69 -6.65
N ASN A 829 23.92 -12.19 -6.78
CA ASN A 829 22.77 -11.36 -7.16
C ASN A 829 22.26 -10.50 -5.99
N ARG A 830 22.68 -10.81 -4.75
CA ARG A 830 22.20 -10.11 -3.55
C ARG A 830 22.73 -8.71 -3.39
N THR A 831 23.93 -8.42 -3.88
CA THR A 831 24.63 -7.13 -3.70
C THR A 831 24.92 -6.43 -5.01
N GLY A 832 25.34 -7.19 -6.04
CA GLY A 832 25.66 -6.66 -7.36
C GLY A 832 26.85 -5.68 -7.38
N PRO A 833 27.13 -5.10 -8.56
CA PRO A 833 28.18 -4.08 -8.72
C PRO A 833 27.94 -2.81 -7.89
N ALA A 834 26.68 -2.51 -7.56
CA ALA A 834 26.33 -1.39 -6.69
C ALA A 834 26.72 -1.61 -5.21
N GLN A 835 27.04 -2.85 -4.82
CA GLN A 835 27.30 -3.26 -3.44
C GLN A 835 26.14 -2.91 -2.51
N LEU A 836 24.91 -3.18 -2.97
CA LEU A 836 23.66 -2.91 -2.26
C LEU A 836 23.00 -4.23 -1.83
N PRO A 837 23.18 -4.70 -0.59
CA PRO A 837 22.55 -5.92 -0.10
C PRO A 837 21.03 -5.87 -0.17
N TYR A 838 20.40 -6.96 -0.60
CA TYR A 838 18.94 -7.05 -0.69
C TYR A 838 18.30 -7.24 0.70
N THR A 839 17.81 -6.14 1.28
CA THR A 839 17.28 -6.11 2.66
C THR A 839 15.78 -5.83 2.77
N VAL A 840 15.08 -5.59 1.67
CA VAL A 840 13.67 -5.16 1.66
C VAL A 840 12.71 -6.17 2.31
N LEU A 841 13.08 -7.46 2.33
CA LEU A 841 12.31 -8.54 2.96
C LEU A 841 12.83 -8.94 4.36
N LEU A 842 13.69 -8.14 4.98
CA LEU A 842 13.95 -8.28 6.42
C LEU A 842 12.69 -7.85 7.19
N PRO A 843 12.13 -8.67 8.09
CA PRO A 843 10.88 -8.38 8.79
C PRO A 843 10.87 -7.07 9.58
N THR A 844 11.97 -6.72 10.25
CA THR A 844 12.04 -5.54 11.13
C THR A 844 12.76 -4.34 10.50
N SER A 845 12.36 -3.14 10.92
CA SER A 845 13.04 -1.87 10.60
C SER A 845 12.86 -0.84 11.70
N GLU A 846 13.76 0.14 11.70
CA GLU A 846 13.61 1.41 12.40
C GLU A 846 12.81 2.41 11.56
N THR A 847 12.47 3.56 12.16
CA THR A 847 11.83 4.70 11.47
C THR A 847 12.72 5.28 10.36
N GLY A 848 12.12 5.77 9.29
CA GLY A 848 12.80 6.51 8.23
C GLY A 848 13.08 5.69 6.96
N LEU A 849 14.06 6.13 6.18
CA LEU A 849 14.42 5.54 4.89
C LEU A 849 15.49 4.47 5.09
N THR A 850 15.07 3.20 5.17
CA THR A 850 15.94 2.10 5.65
C THR A 850 16.21 0.99 4.63
N PHE A 851 15.42 0.92 3.55
CA PHE A 851 15.47 -0.17 2.56
C PHE A 851 15.26 -1.58 3.16
N ARG A 852 14.51 -1.66 4.28
CA ARG A 852 14.19 -2.90 5.00
C ARG A 852 12.90 -2.74 5.82
N GLY A 853 12.35 -3.84 6.31
CA GLY A 853 11.15 -3.84 7.15
C GLY A 853 9.92 -4.21 6.36
N ILE A 854 9.13 -5.14 6.91
CA ILE A 854 7.86 -5.57 6.33
C ILE A 854 6.73 -5.08 7.24
N PRO A 855 6.04 -3.97 6.92
CA PRO A 855 4.80 -3.59 7.61
C PRO A 855 3.74 -4.68 7.53
N ASN A 856 2.79 -4.69 8.46
CA ASN A 856 1.64 -5.58 8.37
C ASN A 856 0.76 -5.29 7.15
N SER A 857 0.68 -4.03 6.71
CA SER A 857 -0.30 -3.53 5.76
C SER A 857 0.29 -2.59 4.71
N ILE A 858 -0.55 -2.19 3.75
CA ILE A 858 -0.24 -1.16 2.75
C ILE A 858 -0.39 0.18 3.44
N SER A 859 0.71 0.62 4.05
CA SER A 859 0.71 1.67 5.08
C SER A 859 1.62 2.86 4.75
N ILE A 860 2.42 2.73 3.70
CA ILE A 860 2.80 3.79 2.77
C ILE A 860 3.35 3.19 1.50
#